data_AF-A0A5Q4GEY5-F1
#
_entry.id   AF-A0A5Q4GEY5-F1
#
_cell.length_a   1.000
_cell.length_b   1.000
_cell.length_c   1.000
_cell.angle_alpha   90.00
_cell.angle_beta   90.00
_cell.angle_gamma   90.00
#
_symmetry.space_group_name_H-M   'P 1'
#
loop_
_entity.id
_entity.type
_entity.pdbx_description
1 polymer ?
#
loop_
_entity_poly.entity_id
_entity_poly.type
_entity_poly.pdbx_seq_one_letter_code
_entity_poly.pdbx_strand_id
1 'polypeptide(L)'
;MKIGLPTLLNAFGLLLLAGFAHGQVIQTNYTDPQGFGFRDTRAAAPVPGNNAITLGAQRRAVMDAAVAIWASRLDSRIPVRVNAEFDDLGCGDEATLGLGGTTFISSSFLNAPVSNRNFPGSLATALRGQYFAGFDAEMRVTFNARIDSGDCVDGVQGYWYGLDANTPPPLGTISFLELVVHELGHGLGFQSLTNRETREFLGSPPRADIWSDFLFGINEGQNWVQMSAAQRRASSTSGSNLVWTGERANLRAAERLRPPGRVSAEPPINGQRHFPAWIQGYPPFLPLEGLTAAVALADGPGPAPASNPWHRNLACEPLTNASEVAGRIVLVKRGDCTFATKWQNVHDAGGAAILIIDNQPPGANAIERDRGIAVDRLLSTPIWLVGRDTGTRLRDNRNGLELTLGYDLNAPARGTNQGFINMQASTENTNSNVSHFASSMFPQSVMNPTLSGIAYSGEVDFVADLFEDIGWRNNTAKLDQYSGNWFNPGRSGEGCQLTMEDGPEIPVLTCYLYRDGEQFWLIGNGVHLGDRFEFHEMIITSGANYGPAFRPDDVVLEQWGEIIMRPSDCNTARFDFNPDPAQGLPSFSSAMVRIVGGDCNRRANQQIDRSRSGNYFDQSRGGEGIQIAREANGSSWVLTWYTYDQGEQVWMIGSGSLIGNSIEFGDVVLTRGGQWGLDFNPDQVERIDFGTITVRFESCNDIDIQFDSIHPRFPSEQRPMTRIIPRDC
;
A
#
# COMPACT_ATOMS: atom_id res chain seq x y z
N MET A 1 30.40 -47.23 11.73
CA MET A 1 30.03 -47.00 13.15
C MET A 1 29.18 -45.73 13.15
N LYS A 2 27.89 -45.86 13.45
CA LYS A 2 26.90 -44.77 13.39
C LYS A 2 27.07 -43.82 14.58
N ILE A 3 27.27 -42.54 14.31
CA ILE A 3 27.00 -41.39 15.21
C ILE A 3 26.63 -40.27 14.20
N GLY A 4 25.45 -39.66 14.13
CA GLY A 4 24.43 -39.35 15.12
C GLY A 4 24.27 -37.82 15.16
N LEU A 5 23.29 -37.30 14.42
CA LEU A 5 22.89 -35.89 14.19
C LEU A 5 22.73 -35.04 15.49
N PRO A 6 22.68 -33.69 15.40
CA PRO A 6 21.38 -33.00 15.30
C PRO A 6 21.38 -31.83 14.28
N THR A 7 20.53 -31.80 13.24
CA THR A 7 19.16 -31.23 13.22
C THR A 7 18.91 -30.06 14.16
N LEU A 8 19.04 -28.84 13.63
CA LEU A 8 18.42 -27.62 14.16
C LEU A 8 16.94 -27.62 13.75
N LEU A 9 16.10 -28.19 14.61
CA LEU A 9 14.65 -28.00 14.60
C LEU A 9 14.21 -27.55 16.00
N ASN A 10 13.35 -26.53 16.04
CA ASN A 10 12.54 -26.08 17.18
C ASN A 10 13.26 -25.43 18.37
N ALA A 11 13.34 -24.09 18.32
CA ALA A 11 13.31 -23.25 19.51
C ALA A 11 12.47 -21.98 19.24
N PHE A 12 11.17 -22.14 18.97
CA PHE A 12 10.21 -21.07 19.21
C PHE A 12 9.97 -21.01 20.73
N GLY A 13 10.88 -20.35 21.42
CA GLY A 13 10.73 -20.00 22.83
C GLY A 13 9.65 -18.95 22.98
N LEU A 14 8.61 -19.29 23.75
CA LEU A 14 7.57 -18.39 24.19
C LEU A 14 8.19 -17.30 25.08
N LEU A 15 8.66 -16.20 24.49
CA LEU A 15 9.01 -15.00 25.26
C LEU A 15 7.73 -14.34 25.74
N LEU A 16 7.47 -14.46 27.04
CA LEU A 16 6.65 -13.49 27.77
C LEU A 16 7.34 -12.13 27.67
N LEU A 17 6.98 -11.35 26.64
CA LEU A 17 7.32 -9.95 26.53
C LEU A 17 6.64 -9.22 27.70
N ALA A 18 7.41 -8.91 28.74
CA ALA A 18 7.09 -7.79 29.60
C ALA A 18 7.04 -6.56 28.68
N GLY A 19 5.83 -6.10 28.37
CA GLY A 19 5.62 -4.95 27.51
C GLY A 19 6.24 -3.71 28.14
N PHE A 20 7.45 -3.37 27.72
CA PHE A 20 7.89 -1.98 27.83
C PHE A 20 6.88 -1.19 27.02
N ALA A 21 6.13 -0.31 27.69
CA ALA A 21 5.26 0.64 27.03
C ALA A 21 6.14 1.60 26.22
N HIS A 22 6.52 1.19 25.02
CA HIS A 22 7.10 2.09 24.03
C HIS A 22 6.08 3.19 23.77
N GLY A 23 6.56 4.42 23.53
CA GLY A 23 5.67 5.54 23.34
C GLY A 23 4.84 5.39 22.07
N GLN A 24 3.60 4.92 22.22
CA GLN A 24 2.66 4.67 21.14
C GLN A 24 2.11 5.97 20.53
N VAL A 25 1.80 5.96 19.24
CA VAL A 25 1.01 7.03 18.58
C VAL A 25 -0.47 6.81 18.89
N ILE A 26 -0.97 5.59 18.71
CA ILE A 26 -2.36 5.20 19.00
C ILE A 26 -2.36 4.11 20.05
N GLN A 27 -3.13 4.29 21.13
CA GLN A 27 -3.30 3.30 22.18
C GLN A 27 -4.69 2.68 22.10
N THR A 28 -4.77 1.37 21.85
CA THR A 28 -6.04 0.65 21.74
C THR A 28 -6.48 0.06 23.07
N ASN A 29 -7.74 0.33 23.45
CA ASN A 29 -8.43 -0.24 24.59
C ASN A 29 -9.61 -1.11 24.10
N TYR A 30 -9.52 -2.43 24.29
CA TYR A 30 -10.63 -3.33 23.94
C TYR A 30 -11.68 -3.37 25.04
N THR A 31 -12.89 -2.86 24.76
CA THR A 31 -13.97 -2.72 25.76
C THR A 31 -14.93 -3.92 25.81
N ASP A 32 -14.78 -4.90 24.91
CA ASP A 32 -15.59 -6.12 24.90
C ASP A 32 -15.50 -6.93 26.22
N PRO A 33 -16.58 -7.64 26.62
CA PRO A 33 -16.50 -8.64 27.67
C PRO A 33 -15.65 -9.85 27.24
N GLN A 34 -15.16 -10.62 28.22
CA GLN A 34 -14.40 -11.84 27.93
C GLN A 34 -15.24 -12.84 27.13
N GLY A 35 -14.65 -13.44 26.10
CA GLY A 35 -15.33 -14.41 25.24
C GLY A 35 -16.13 -13.80 24.08
N PHE A 36 -16.08 -12.48 23.88
CA PHE A 36 -16.78 -11.78 22.79
C PHE A 36 -15.88 -10.76 22.08
N GLY A 37 -16.24 -10.36 20.86
CA GLY A 37 -15.57 -9.29 20.12
C GLY A 37 -14.07 -9.50 19.96
N PHE A 38 -13.28 -8.49 20.33
CA PHE A 38 -11.81 -8.59 20.35
C PHE A 38 -11.28 -9.53 21.44
N ARG A 39 -12.09 -9.97 22.40
CA ARG A 39 -11.71 -10.92 23.47
C ARG A 39 -12.29 -12.32 23.27
N ASP A 40 -12.73 -12.62 22.05
CA ASP A 40 -13.28 -13.93 21.70
C ASP A 40 -12.21 -15.04 21.74
N THR A 41 -12.54 -16.13 22.45
CA THR A 41 -11.64 -17.27 22.68
C THR A 41 -11.99 -18.49 21.81
N ARG A 42 -13.03 -18.41 20.97
CA ARG A 42 -13.36 -19.47 20.01
C ARG A 42 -12.14 -19.74 19.13
N ALA A 43 -11.80 -21.02 18.99
CA ALA A 43 -10.70 -21.46 18.15
C ALA A 43 -10.95 -21.05 16.69
N ALA A 44 -9.92 -20.57 16.03
CA ALA A 44 -9.92 -20.20 14.62
C ALA A 44 -8.66 -20.76 13.96
N ALA A 45 -8.78 -21.25 12.72
CA ALA A 45 -7.60 -21.65 11.95
C ALA A 45 -6.82 -20.39 11.52
N PRO A 46 -5.47 -20.40 11.57
CA PRO A 46 -4.66 -19.35 10.98
C PRO A 46 -5.07 -19.05 9.54
N VAL A 47 -5.01 -17.78 9.15
CA VAL A 47 -5.26 -17.32 7.78
C VAL A 47 -4.00 -16.62 7.25
N PRO A 48 -3.82 -16.46 5.92
CA PRO A 48 -2.65 -15.82 5.34
C PRO A 48 -2.32 -14.46 5.99
N GLY A 49 -1.08 -14.31 6.44
CA GLY A 49 -0.59 -13.15 7.18
C GLY A 49 -1.04 -13.05 8.65
N ASN A 50 -1.95 -13.90 9.13
CA ASN A 50 -2.47 -13.87 10.50
C ASN A 50 -2.43 -15.25 11.17
N ASN A 51 -1.36 -15.47 11.94
CA ASN A 51 -1.07 -16.75 12.61
C ASN A 51 -1.87 -16.99 13.90
N ALA A 52 -2.78 -16.08 14.27
CA ALA A 52 -3.55 -16.20 15.49
C ALA A 52 -4.57 -17.36 15.43
N ILE A 53 -4.73 -18.06 16.56
CA ILE A 53 -5.51 -19.30 16.67
C ILE A 53 -6.86 -19.14 17.39
N THR A 54 -7.26 -17.92 17.72
CA THR A 54 -8.62 -17.61 18.20
C THR A 54 -9.19 -16.43 17.43
N LEU A 55 -10.52 -16.37 17.31
CA LEU A 55 -11.20 -15.30 16.57
C LEU A 55 -10.85 -13.91 17.14
N GLY A 56 -10.86 -13.75 18.47
CA GLY A 56 -10.50 -12.49 19.11
C GLY A 56 -9.03 -12.14 18.87
N ALA A 57 -8.12 -13.11 18.85
CA ALA A 57 -6.71 -12.87 18.55
C ALA A 57 -6.50 -12.46 17.09
N GLN A 58 -7.25 -13.04 16.14
CA GLN A 58 -7.22 -12.63 14.73
C GLN A 58 -7.72 -11.18 14.55
N ARG A 59 -8.84 -10.82 15.20
CA ARG A 59 -9.38 -9.44 15.21
C ARG A 59 -8.38 -8.44 15.78
N ARG A 60 -7.70 -8.77 16.89
CA ARG A 60 -6.67 -7.91 17.48
C ARG A 60 -5.47 -7.73 16.55
N ALA A 61 -5.01 -8.79 15.89
CA ALA A 61 -3.93 -8.69 14.89
C ALA A 61 -4.31 -7.75 13.74
N VAL A 62 -5.57 -7.76 13.29
CA VAL A 62 -6.06 -6.80 12.29
C VAL A 62 -6.10 -5.38 12.83
N MET A 63 -6.56 -5.17 14.07
CA MET A 63 -6.51 -3.85 14.71
C MET A 63 -5.09 -3.31 14.84
N ASP A 64 -4.14 -4.16 15.22
CA ASP A 64 -2.72 -3.78 15.35
C ASP A 64 -2.13 -3.40 13.98
N ALA A 65 -2.47 -4.13 12.91
CA ALA A 65 -2.08 -3.80 11.54
C ALA A 65 -2.70 -2.46 11.07
N ALA A 66 -3.97 -2.22 11.34
CA ALA A 66 -4.64 -0.95 11.00
C ALA A 66 -4.02 0.24 11.76
N VAL A 67 -3.68 0.06 13.03
CA VAL A 67 -2.95 1.05 13.83
C VAL A 67 -1.55 1.28 13.26
N ALA A 68 -0.83 0.23 12.86
CA ALA A 68 0.49 0.35 12.24
C ALA A 68 0.44 1.15 10.92
N ILE A 69 -0.59 0.94 10.09
CA ILE A 69 -0.82 1.69 8.85
C ILE A 69 -0.97 3.19 9.14
N TRP A 70 -1.86 3.59 10.05
CA TRP A 70 -2.04 5.00 10.39
C TRP A 70 -0.83 5.60 11.11
N ALA A 71 -0.29 4.90 12.09
CA ALA A 71 0.84 5.40 12.88
C ALA A 71 2.15 5.46 12.08
N SER A 72 2.27 4.72 10.98
CA SER A 72 3.42 4.88 10.07
C SER A 72 3.42 6.23 9.34
N ARG A 73 2.27 6.88 9.22
CA ARG A 73 2.03 8.14 8.46
C ARG A 73 1.78 9.35 9.34
N LEU A 74 1.25 9.14 10.54
CA LEU A 74 0.93 10.19 11.50
C LEU A 74 1.82 10.11 12.74
N ASP A 75 2.08 11.25 13.37
CA ASP A 75 2.78 11.32 14.65
C ASP A 75 2.02 12.17 15.68
N SER A 76 2.28 11.89 16.96
CA SER A 76 1.70 12.63 18.07
C SER A 76 2.69 12.71 19.24
N ARG A 77 2.62 13.80 20.00
CA ARG A 77 3.46 13.98 21.20
C ARG A 77 3.03 13.09 22.36
N ILE A 78 1.77 12.63 22.38
CA ILE A 78 1.22 11.70 23.37
C ILE A 78 0.38 10.64 22.65
N PRO A 79 0.16 9.45 23.24
CA PRO A 79 -0.75 8.47 22.67
C PRO A 79 -2.15 9.07 22.50
N VAL A 80 -2.81 8.75 21.40
CA VAL A 80 -4.24 9.00 21.21
C VAL A 80 -4.98 7.69 21.48
N ARG A 81 -5.95 7.73 22.41
CA ARG A 81 -6.61 6.51 22.88
C ARG A 81 -7.84 6.20 22.03
N VAL A 82 -7.98 4.94 21.63
CA VAL A 82 -9.16 4.41 20.95
C VAL A 82 -9.81 3.33 21.79
N ASN A 83 -11.12 3.45 22.03
CA ASN A 83 -11.92 2.34 22.52
C ASN A 83 -12.43 1.53 21.33
N ALA A 84 -12.16 0.23 21.32
CA ALA A 84 -12.54 -0.68 20.25
C ALA A 84 -13.43 -1.81 20.79
N GLU A 85 -14.56 -2.04 20.14
CA GLU A 85 -15.52 -3.08 20.50
C GLU A 85 -16.27 -3.66 19.31
N PHE A 86 -16.95 -4.76 19.57
CA PHE A 86 -17.99 -5.28 18.70
C PHE A 86 -19.36 -5.04 19.34
N ASP A 87 -20.39 -4.83 18.52
CA ASP A 87 -21.79 -4.77 18.97
C ASP A 87 -22.73 -5.22 17.84
N ASP A 88 -24.02 -5.38 18.13
CA ASP A 88 -25.05 -5.57 17.10
C ASP A 88 -25.42 -4.22 16.47
N LEU A 89 -24.93 -3.97 15.26
CA LEU A 89 -25.24 -2.76 14.48
C LEU A 89 -26.39 -2.97 13.48
N GLY A 90 -27.15 -4.05 13.62
CA GLY A 90 -28.25 -4.42 12.73
C GLY A 90 -27.83 -5.20 11.48
N CYS A 91 -28.82 -5.68 10.74
CA CYS A 91 -28.68 -6.54 9.56
C CYS A 91 -29.65 -6.13 8.45
N GLY A 92 -29.49 -6.70 7.26
CA GLY A 92 -30.27 -6.39 6.06
C GLY A 92 -29.49 -5.59 5.03
N ASP A 93 -30.20 -5.04 4.04
CA ASP A 93 -29.59 -4.35 2.88
C ASP A 93 -28.81 -3.09 3.27
N GLU A 94 -29.15 -2.46 4.40
CA GLU A 94 -28.51 -1.27 4.95
C GLU A 94 -27.67 -1.57 6.21
N ALA A 95 -27.19 -2.81 6.37
CA ALA A 95 -26.39 -3.19 7.53
C ALA A 95 -25.13 -2.30 7.66
N THR A 96 -24.98 -1.70 8.84
CA THR A 96 -23.78 -0.94 9.19
C THR A 96 -22.67 -1.92 9.56
N LEU A 97 -21.51 -1.83 8.90
CA LEU A 97 -20.37 -2.72 9.14
C LEU A 97 -19.53 -2.25 10.34
N GLY A 98 -19.33 -0.95 10.43
CA GLY A 98 -18.59 -0.31 11.51
C GLY A 98 -19.05 1.12 11.73
N LEU A 99 -18.67 1.66 12.89
CA LEU A 99 -18.90 3.04 13.29
C LEU A 99 -17.65 3.55 14.02
N GLY A 100 -16.92 4.42 13.36
CA GLY A 100 -15.78 5.15 13.88
C GLY A 100 -16.10 6.62 14.11
N GLY A 101 -15.52 7.22 15.15
CA GLY A 101 -15.73 8.64 15.39
C GLY A 101 -15.04 9.19 16.62
N THR A 102 -15.19 10.51 16.79
CA THR A 102 -14.65 11.22 17.94
C THR A 102 -15.58 11.09 19.13
N THR A 103 -15.04 10.92 20.34
CA THR A 103 -15.85 10.84 21.57
C THR A 103 -16.19 12.22 22.14
N PHE A 104 -15.42 13.25 21.76
CA PHE A 104 -15.66 14.64 22.15
C PHE A 104 -15.17 15.62 21.09
N ILE A 105 -15.57 16.88 21.25
CA ILE A 105 -15.15 18.00 20.41
C ILE A 105 -14.50 19.03 21.32
N SER A 106 -13.37 19.59 20.88
CA SER A 106 -12.66 20.63 21.62
C SER A 106 -12.40 21.84 20.74
N SER A 107 -12.39 23.01 21.36
CA SER A 107 -12.07 24.28 20.71
C SER A 107 -11.26 25.17 21.64
N SER A 108 -10.48 26.09 21.07
CA SER A 108 -9.71 27.08 21.83
C SER A 108 -8.72 26.48 22.84
N PHE A 109 -7.92 25.49 22.42
CA PHE A 109 -6.85 24.87 23.22
C PHE A 109 -5.45 25.31 22.74
N LEU A 110 -4.43 25.06 23.58
CA LEU A 110 -3.04 25.36 23.27
C LEU A 110 -2.57 24.61 22.01
N ASN A 111 -1.88 25.31 21.10
CA ASN A 111 -1.39 24.78 19.80
C ASN A 111 -2.49 24.42 18.78
N ALA A 112 -3.74 24.86 18.96
CA ALA A 112 -4.72 24.77 17.88
C ALA A 112 -4.24 25.59 16.67
N PRO A 113 -4.21 25.02 15.44
CA PRO A 113 -3.71 25.73 14.25
C PRO A 113 -4.62 26.90 13.86
N VAL A 114 -5.92 26.79 14.14
CA VAL A 114 -6.91 27.83 13.90
C VAL A 114 -7.69 28.08 15.20
N SER A 115 -7.78 29.34 15.61
CA SER A 115 -8.53 29.73 16.80
C SER A 115 -10.05 29.63 16.56
N ASN A 116 -10.82 29.39 17.63
CA ASN A 116 -12.29 29.30 17.58
C ASN A 116 -12.84 28.30 16.54
N ARG A 117 -12.13 27.19 16.33
CA ARG A 117 -12.61 26.03 15.56
C ARG A 117 -12.85 24.84 16.46
N ASN A 118 -13.85 24.04 16.10
CA ASN A 118 -14.08 22.72 16.64
C ASN A 118 -13.15 21.71 15.98
N PHE A 119 -12.47 20.92 16.80
CA PHE A 119 -11.59 19.82 16.40
C PHE A 119 -12.09 18.50 17.01
N PRO A 120 -11.94 17.36 16.31
CA PRO A 120 -12.16 16.06 16.90
C PRO A 120 -11.15 15.83 18.04
N GLY A 121 -11.56 15.09 19.06
CA GLY A 121 -10.81 14.89 20.30
C GLY A 121 -9.44 14.27 20.08
N SER A 122 -9.30 13.38 19.09
CA SER A 122 -8.03 12.77 18.68
C SER A 122 -7.02 13.81 18.21
N LEU A 123 -7.39 14.61 17.21
CA LEU A 123 -6.58 15.71 16.68
C LEU A 123 -6.30 16.78 17.74
N ALA A 124 -7.31 17.19 18.51
CA ALA A 124 -7.14 18.17 19.57
C ALA A 124 -6.12 17.72 20.63
N THR A 125 -6.15 16.43 21.00
CA THR A 125 -5.22 15.83 21.96
C THR A 125 -3.81 15.75 21.40
N ALA A 126 -3.65 15.35 20.13
CA ALA A 126 -2.36 15.28 19.45
C ALA A 126 -1.69 16.66 19.30
N LEU A 127 -2.48 17.69 18.97
CA LEU A 127 -2.03 19.08 18.86
C LEU A 127 -1.65 19.67 20.22
N ARG A 128 -2.53 19.50 21.22
CA ARG A 128 -2.31 20.00 22.59
C ARG A 128 -1.12 19.33 23.26
N GLY A 129 -0.88 18.04 22.97
CA GLY A 129 0.13 17.23 23.65
C GLY A 129 -0.25 16.87 25.09
N GLN A 130 -1.53 16.97 25.45
CA GLN A 130 -2.09 16.63 26.77
C GLN A 130 -3.53 16.13 26.63
N TYR A 131 -3.93 15.20 27.49
CA TYR A 131 -5.30 14.70 27.53
C TYR A 131 -6.30 15.76 28.02
N PHE A 132 -7.55 15.63 27.57
CA PHE A 132 -8.69 16.35 28.11
C PHE A 132 -9.33 15.55 29.25
N ALA A 133 -9.70 16.23 30.34
CA ALA A 133 -10.31 15.58 31.49
C ALA A 133 -11.75 15.14 31.18
N GLY A 134 -12.19 14.04 31.80
CA GLY A 134 -13.57 13.53 31.68
C GLY A 134 -13.81 12.59 30.49
N PHE A 135 -12.75 12.16 29.79
CA PHE A 135 -12.84 11.24 28.65
C PHE A 135 -11.88 10.07 28.79
N ASP A 136 -12.42 8.85 28.64
CA ASP A 136 -11.64 7.60 28.74
C ASP A 136 -10.81 7.32 27.48
N ALA A 137 -11.29 7.80 26.33
CA ALA A 137 -10.61 7.73 25.05
C ALA A 137 -11.00 8.90 24.15
N GLU A 138 -10.14 9.24 23.19
CA GLU A 138 -10.35 10.32 22.21
C GLU A 138 -11.23 9.91 21.04
N MET A 139 -11.22 8.62 20.71
CA MET A 139 -12.01 8.04 19.62
C MET A 139 -12.60 6.68 20.01
N ARG A 140 -13.66 6.28 19.32
CA ARG A 140 -14.29 4.98 19.43
C ARG A 140 -14.46 4.36 18.05
N VAL A 141 -14.25 3.06 17.97
CA VAL A 141 -14.61 2.22 16.82
C VAL A 141 -15.45 1.05 17.30
N THR A 142 -16.62 0.85 16.69
CA THR A 142 -17.53 -0.25 16.98
C THR A 142 -17.76 -1.05 15.69
N PHE A 143 -17.57 -2.37 15.73
CA PHE A 143 -17.75 -3.24 14.56
C PHE A 143 -18.96 -4.16 14.72
N ASN A 144 -19.65 -4.45 13.62
CA ASN A 144 -20.86 -5.25 13.68
C ASN A 144 -20.54 -6.74 13.88
N ALA A 145 -20.86 -7.28 15.06
CA ALA A 145 -20.67 -8.68 15.40
C ALA A 145 -21.53 -9.64 14.56
N ARG A 146 -22.64 -9.16 13.99
CA ARG A 146 -23.58 -9.99 13.25
C ARG A 146 -23.04 -10.42 11.89
N ILE A 147 -22.05 -9.73 11.34
CA ILE A 147 -21.46 -10.10 10.04
C ILE A 147 -20.84 -11.50 10.08
N ASP A 148 -20.14 -11.85 11.17
CA ASP A 148 -19.58 -13.21 11.37
C ASP A 148 -20.62 -14.28 11.73
N SER A 149 -21.92 -13.92 11.80
CA SER A 149 -22.99 -14.89 12.04
C SER A 149 -23.56 -15.52 10.76
N GLY A 150 -23.17 -15.02 9.58
CA GLY A 150 -23.61 -15.54 8.26
C GLY A 150 -25.03 -15.16 7.83
N ASP A 151 -25.92 -14.82 8.78
CA ASP A 151 -27.34 -14.50 8.51
C ASP A 151 -27.63 -12.98 8.46
N CYS A 152 -26.61 -12.13 8.27
CA CYS A 152 -26.76 -10.68 8.45
C CYS A 152 -26.93 -9.88 7.16
N VAL A 153 -26.10 -10.17 6.15
CA VAL A 153 -26.14 -9.48 4.86
C VAL A 153 -26.14 -10.55 3.78
N ASP A 154 -27.08 -10.45 2.83
CA ASP A 154 -27.20 -11.44 1.76
C ASP A 154 -25.90 -11.56 0.96
N GLY A 155 -25.48 -12.80 0.70
CA GLY A 155 -24.21 -13.10 0.04
C GLY A 155 -22.93 -12.84 0.86
N VAL A 156 -23.03 -12.43 2.13
CA VAL A 156 -21.87 -12.21 3.02
C VAL A 156 -21.86 -13.24 4.15
N GLN A 157 -20.78 -14.01 4.22
CA GLN A 157 -20.57 -15.11 5.16
C GLN A 157 -19.81 -14.69 6.42
N GLY A 158 -19.09 -13.57 6.38
CA GLY A 158 -18.30 -13.08 7.50
C GLY A 158 -17.23 -12.07 7.11
N TYR A 159 -16.43 -11.68 8.10
CA TYR A 159 -15.22 -10.91 7.87
C TYR A 159 -14.05 -11.81 7.46
N TRP A 160 -13.15 -11.24 6.65
CA TRP A 160 -11.84 -11.79 6.37
C TRP A 160 -10.78 -11.14 7.26
N TYR A 161 -10.03 -11.97 7.98
CA TYR A 161 -9.00 -11.55 8.94
C TYR A 161 -7.57 -11.74 8.43
N GLY A 162 -7.39 -12.03 7.14
CA GLY A 162 -6.07 -12.15 6.52
C GLY A 162 -5.34 -10.80 6.44
N LEU A 163 -4.01 -10.86 6.58
CA LEU A 163 -3.12 -9.69 6.54
C LEU A 163 -2.06 -9.78 5.43
N ASP A 164 -2.04 -10.89 4.68
CA ASP A 164 -1.19 -10.99 3.50
C ASP A 164 -1.78 -10.16 2.37
N ALA A 165 -1.09 -9.08 2.01
CA ALA A 165 -1.48 -8.18 0.93
C ALA A 165 -1.59 -8.86 -0.44
N ASN A 166 -0.98 -10.04 -0.62
CA ASN A 166 -1.05 -10.79 -1.87
C ASN A 166 -2.22 -11.79 -1.91
N THR A 167 -2.87 -12.03 -0.77
CA THR A 167 -4.00 -12.96 -0.68
C THR A 167 -5.30 -12.18 -0.46
N PRO A 168 -6.22 -12.11 -1.44
CA PRO A 168 -7.48 -11.41 -1.24
C PRO A 168 -8.41 -12.13 -0.26
N PRO A 169 -9.42 -11.41 0.25
CA PRO A 169 -10.54 -12.02 0.95
C PRO A 169 -11.17 -13.15 0.12
N PRO A 170 -11.55 -14.28 0.73
CA PRO A 170 -12.39 -15.27 0.06
C PRO A 170 -13.72 -14.67 -0.43
N LEU A 171 -14.28 -15.23 -1.50
CA LEU A 171 -15.59 -14.81 -2.01
C LEU A 171 -16.66 -14.87 -0.90
N GLY A 172 -17.48 -13.82 -0.82
CA GLY A 172 -18.52 -13.70 0.19
C GLY A 172 -18.01 -13.24 1.56
N THR A 173 -16.75 -12.78 1.67
CA THR A 173 -16.24 -12.15 2.89
C THR A 173 -15.90 -10.68 2.68
N ILE A 174 -15.85 -9.91 3.77
CA ILE A 174 -15.47 -8.50 3.76
C ILE A 174 -14.11 -8.34 4.45
N SER A 175 -13.17 -7.61 3.83
CA SER A 175 -11.88 -7.30 4.45
C SER A 175 -12.08 -6.56 5.77
N PHE A 176 -11.75 -7.20 6.89
CA PHE A 176 -11.82 -6.54 8.20
C PHE A 176 -10.75 -5.47 8.33
N LEU A 177 -9.58 -5.66 7.72
CA LEU A 177 -8.50 -4.68 7.76
C LEU A 177 -8.89 -3.36 7.11
N GLU A 178 -9.50 -3.41 5.93
CA GLU A 178 -9.98 -2.21 5.23
C GLU A 178 -11.02 -1.46 6.08
N LEU A 179 -11.98 -2.20 6.65
CA LEU A 179 -13.00 -1.64 7.54
C LEU A 179 -12.38 -0.97 8.77
N VAL A 180 -11.44 -1.64 9.45
CA VAL A 180 -10.81 -1.07 10.65
C VAL A 180 -10.00 0.19 10.30
N VAL A 181 -9.27 0.20 9.17
CA VAL A 181 -8.57 1.39 8.71
C VAL A 181 -9.54 2.54 8.42
N HIS A 182 -10.66 2.26 7.75
CA HIS A 182 -11.72 3.21 7.48
C HIS A 182 -12.30 3.83 8.77
N GLU A 183 -12.72 2.99 9.72
CA GLU A 183 -13.32 3.48 10.97
C GLU A 183 -12.31 4.24 11.85
N LEU A 184 -11.04 3.81 11.85
CA LEU A 184 -9.97 4.58 12.47
C LEU A 184 -9.79 5.94 11.79
N GLY A 185 -9.92 6.02 10.46
CA GLY A 185 -9.89 7.28 9.72
C GLY A 185 -10.93 8.28 10.22
N HIS A 186 -12.18 7.84 10.43
CA HIS A 186 -13.21 8.67 11.07
C HIS A 186 -12.79 9.11 12.48
N GLY A 187 -12.31 8.17 13.30
CA GLY A 187 -11.80 8.45 14.66
C GLY A 187 -10.66 9.49 14.70
N LEU A 188 -9.77 9.46 13.70
CA LEU A 188 -8.64 10.39 13.53
C LEU A 188 -9.07 11.77 13.05
N GLY A 189 -10.30 11.91 12.54
CA GLY A 189 -10.89 13.21 12.20
C GLY A 189 -11.42 13.34 10.79
N PHE A 190 -11.57 12.24 10.04
CA PHE A 190 -12.23 12.24 8.73
C PHE A 190 -13.75 12.39 8.91
N GLN A 191 -14.22 13.54 9.37
CA GLN A 191 -15.62 13.77 9.67
C GLN A 191 -15.94 15.27 9.76
N SER A 192 -17.13 15.65 9.26
CA SER A 192 -17.72 16.94 9.61
C SER A 192 -18.31 16.89 11.02
N LEU A 193 -18.07 17.94 11.80
CA LEU A 193 -18.63 18.16 13.14
C LEU A 193 -19.80 19.15 13.06
N THR A 194 -20.67 18.96 12.07
CA THR A 194 -21.96 19.64 11.94
C THR A 194 -23.08 18.68 12.33
N ASN A 195 -24.22 19.22 12.78
CA ASN A 195 -25.42 18.41 12.94
C ASN A 195 -25.77 17.75 11.59
N ARG A 196 -25.97 16.43 11.59
CA ARG A 196 -26.18 15.64 10.38
C ARG A 196 -27.37 16.10 9.54
N GLU A 197 -28.47 16.48 10.17
CA GLU A 197 -29.71 16.87 9.50
C GLU A 197 -29.74 18.36 9.20
N THR A 198 -29.46 19.19 10.21
CA THR A 198 -29.61 20.64 10.08
C THR A 198 -28.40 21.31 9.46
N ARG A 199 -27.23 20.65 9.46
CA ARG A 199 -25.91 21.21 9.12
C ARG A 199 -25.56 22.47 9.94
N GLU A 200 -26.13 22.59 11.13
CA GLU A 200 -25.70 23.58 12.11
C GLU A 200 -24.36 23.19 12.70
N PHE A 201 -23.55 24.20 13.01
CA PHE A 201 -22.31 23.98 13.73
C PHE A 201 -22.58 23.55 15.16
N LEU A 202 -21.78 22.61 15.67
CA LEU A 202 -21.91 22.12 17.03
C LEU A 202 -21.31 23.09 18.06
N GLY A 203 -21.73 22.96 19.32
CA GLY A 203 -21.27 23.77 20.45
C GLY A 203 -22.26 24.86 20.89
N SER A 204 -22.00 25.44 22.07
CA SER A 204 -22.75 26.58 22.61
C SER A 204 -21.76 27.67 23.09
N PRO A 205 -21.63 28.80 22.37
CA PRO A 205 -22.26 29.09 21.08
C PRO A 205 -21.77 28.17 19.94
N PRO A 206 -22.53 28.01 18.84
CA PRO A 206 -22.10 27.24 17.67
C PRO A 206 -20.75 27.70 17.13
N ARG A 207 -19.86 26.76 16.82
CA ARG A 207 -18.52 27.04 16.27
C ARG A 207 -18.24 26.20 15.04
N ALA A 208 -17.76 26.84 13.98
CA ALA A 208 -17.28 26.15 12.80
C ALA A 208 -16.22 25.10 13.17
N ASP A 209 -16.22 23.97 12.46
CA ASP A 209 -15.18 22.96 12.60
C ASP A 209 -14.03 23.19 11.62
N ILE A 210 -12.87 22.59 11.90
CA ILE A 210 -11.70 22.67 11.02
C ILE A 210 -11.97 22.07 9.63
N TRP A 211 -12.83 21.05 9.55
CA TRP A 211 -13.22 20.40 8.31
C TRP A 211 -13.90 21.38 7.33
N SER A 212 -14.75 22.26 7.86
CA SER A 212 -15.52 23.25 7.11
C SER A 212 -14.67 24.40 6.56
N ASP A 213 -13.43 24.57 7.05
CA ASP A 213 -12.48 25.53 6.44
C ASP A 213 -12.06 25.06 5.04
N PHE A 214 -12.13 23.75 4.77
CA PHE A 214 -11.74 23.12 3.51
C PHE A 214 -12.90 22.60 2.67
N LEU A 215 -14.14 22.66 3.17
CA LEU A 215 -15.31 22.34 2.36
C LEU A 215 -15.80 23.55 1.58
N PHE A 216 -15.77 23.48 0.26
CA PHE A 216 -16.23 24.53 -0.63
C PHE A 216 -17.43 24.07 -1.44
N GLY A 217 -18.50 24.87 -1.42
CA GLY A 217 -19.64 24.66 -2.31
C GLY A 217 -19.49 25.50 -3.56
N ILE A 218 -19.31 24.86 -4.72
CA ILE A 218 -19.13 25.54 -6.01
C ILE A 218 -20.36 26.36 -6.38
N ASN A 219 -21.56 25.86 -6.08
CA ASN A 219 -22.81 26.58 -6.35
C ASN A 219 -22.93 27.85 -5.50
N GLU A 220 -22.49 27.79 -4.24
CA GLU A 220 -22.51 28.93 -3.32
C GLU A 220 -21.31 29.87 -3.49
N GLY A 221 -20.21 29.38 -4.06
CA GLY A 221 -18.96 30.13 -4.24
C GLY A 221 -18.23 30.47 -2.94
N GLN A 222 -18.42 29.67 -1.88
CA GLN A 222 -17.89 29.96 -0.53
C GLN A 222 -17.49 28.68 0.23
N ASN A 223 -16.62 28.83 1.23
CA ASN A 223 -16.33 27.77 2.19
C ASN A 223 -17.48 27.61 3.19
N TRP A 224 -17.66 26.40 3.72
CA TRP A 224 -18.74 26.07 4.67
C TRP A 224 -18.74 26.93 5.93
N VAL A 225 -17.56 27.40 6.37
CA VAL A 225 -17.43 28.35 7.50
C VAL A 225 -18.10 29.71 7.26
N GLN A 226 -18.31 30.11 6.00
CA GLN A 226 -18.98 31.36 5.61
C GLN A 226 -20.47 31.18 5.35
N MET A 227 -20.92 29.94 5.16
CA MET A 227 -22.29 29.62 4.80
C MET A 227 -23.27 29.73 5.98
N SER A 228 -24.55 29.93 5.68
CA SER A 228 -25.64 29.63 6.60
C SER A 228 -25.88 28.11 6.70
N ALA A 229 -26.59 27.66 7.73
CA ALA A 229 -26.96 26.24 7.85
C ALA A 229 -27.82 25.75 6.66
N ALA A 230 -28.68 26.61 6.11
CA ALA A 230 -29.48 26.29 4.93
C ALA A 230 -28.62 26.09 3.67
N GLN A 231 -27.61 26.94 3.47
CA GLN A 231 -26.65 26.78 2.38
C GLN A 231 -25.82 25.50 2.54
N ARG A 232 -25.33 25.19 3.75
CA ARG A 232 -24.63 23.92 3.99
C ARG A 232 -25.50 22.70 3.72
N ARG A 233 -26.80 22.73 4.07
CA ARG A 233 -27.74 21.66 3.73
C ARG A 233 -27.84 21.44 2.22
N ALA A 234 -28.03 22.52 1.45
CA ALA A 234 -28.08 22.44 -0.02
C ALA A 234 -26.75 21.92 -0.61
N SER A 235 -25.63 22.44 -0.12
CA SER A 235 -24.28 22.02 -0.52
C SER A 235 -24.04 20.54 -0.22
N SER A 236 -24.54 20.02 0.91
CA SER A 236 -24.37 18.62 1.33
C SER A 236 -25.06 17.58 0.45
N THR A 237 -25.86 18.00 -0.54
CA THR A 237 -26.53 17.12 -1.52
C THR A 237 -26.30 17.60 -2.96
N SER A 238 -25.23 18.36 -3.20
CA SER A 238 -24.98 19.06 -4.46
C SER A 238 -24.19 18.25 -5.49
N GLY A 239 -23.98 16.95 -5.26
CA GLY A 239 -23.19 16.07 -6.11
C GLY A 239 -21.73 16.50 -6.19
N SER A 240 -21.20 16.61 -7.41
CA SER A 240 -19.81 17.04 -7.66
C SER A 240 -19.54 18.52 -7.34
N ASN A 241 -20.49 19.27 -6.78
CA ASN A 241 -20.30 20.69 -6.45
C ASN A 241 -19.83 20.91 -5.00
N LEU A 242 -19.77 19.87 -4.16
CA LEU A 242 -19.09 19.94 -2.87
C LEU A 242 -17.68 19.38 -3.03
N VAL A 243 -16.67 20.23 -2.81
CA VAL A 243 -15.26 19.86 -3.01
C VAL A 243 -14.42 20.13 -1.76
N TRP A 244 -13.31 19.40 -1.63
CA TRP A 244 -12.25 19.63 -0.66
C TRP A 244 -11.18 20.57 -1.23
N THR A 245 -10.82 21.62 -0.50
CA THR A 245 -9.87 22.65 -0.95
C THR A 245 -8.51 22.61 -0.24
N GLY A 246 -8.25 21.61 0.60
CA GLY A 246 -6.94 21.43 1.25
C GLY A 246 -5.83 21.16 0.23
N GLU A 247 -4.71 21.86 0.36
CA GLU A 247 -3.64 21.88 -0.63
C GLU A 247 -2.97 20.51 -0.76
N ARG A 248 -2.64 19.86 0.37
CA ARG A 248 -1.85 18.63 0.38
C ARG A 248 -2.63 17.49 -0.25
N ALA A 249 -3.89 17.32 0.17
CA ALA A 249 -4.76 16.30 -0.39
C ALA A 249 -4.95 16.46 -1.91
N ASN A 250 -5.16 17.69 -2.40
CA ASN A 250 -5.37 17.92 -3.83
C ASN A 250 -4.10 17.73 -4.67
N LEU A 251 -2.93 18.14 -4.17
CA LEU A 251 -1.65 17.84 -4.83
C LEU A 251 -1.45 16.33 -4.97
N ARG A 252 -1.69 15.56 -3.90
CA ARG A 252 -1.58 14.11 -3.97
C ARG A 252 -2.62 13.49 -4.89
N ALA A 253 -3.87 13.94 -4.81
CA ALA A 253 -4.95 13.42 -5.65
C ALA A 253 -4.67 13.64 -7.14
N ALA A 254 -4.00 14.74 -7.53
CA ALA A 254 -3.61 14.96 -8.93
C ALA A 254 -2.64 13.91 -9.47
N GLU A 255 -1.81 13.30 -8.62
CA GLU A 255 -0.89 12.20 -8.98
C GLU A 255 -1.59 10.84 -9.00
N ARG A 256 -2.59 10.66 -8.12
CA ARG A 256 -3.21 9.37 -7.79
C ARG A 256 -4.47 9.09 -8.60
N LEU A 257 -5.34 10.08 -8.74
CA LEU A 257 -6.60 9.92 -9.45
C LEU A 257 -6.35 9.78 -10.95
N ARG A 258 -7.18 8.98 -11.60
CA ARG A 258 -7.08 8.71 -13.04
C ARG A 258 -8.27 9.33 -13.77
N PRO A 259 -8.09 9.71 -15.05
CA PRO A 259 -9.20 10.13 -15.90
C PRO A 259 -10.25 9.01 -16.07
N PRO A 260 -11.43 9.33 -16.61
CA PRO A 260 -12.42 8.33 -16.99
C PRO A 260 -11.85 7.27 -17.93
N GLY A 261 -12.35 6.04 -17.77
CA GLY A 261 -12.04 4.96 -18.69
C GLY A 261 -12.66 5.20 -20.07
N ARG A 262 -11.97 4.74 -21.10
CA ARG A 262 -12.38 4.81 -22.50
C ARG A 262 -11.99 3.53 -23.23
N VAL A 263 -12.93 3.03 -24.02
CA VAL A 263 -12.67 2.01 -25.05
C VAL A 263 -12.55 2.72 -26.39
N SER A 264 -11.46 2.50 -27.11
CA SER A 264 -11.25 3.04 -28.46
C SER A 264 -11.25 1.90 -29.47
N ALA A 265 -12.06 2.03 -30.52
CA ALA A 265 -12.23 1.03 -31.58
C ALA A 265 -11.45 1.40 -32.85
N GLU A 266 -10.75 0.42 -33.42
CA GLU A 266 -10.16 0.47 -34.75
C GLU A 266 -10.59 -0.78 -35.56
N PRO A 267 -11.25 -0.63 -36.72
CA PRO A 267 -11.75 0.63 -37.28
C PRO A 267 -12.92 1.23 -36.48
N PRO A 268 -13.21 2.54 -36.64
CA PRO A 268 -14.38 3.17 -36.01
C PRO A 268 -15.69 2.46 -36.40
N ILE A 269 -16.52 2.17 -35.40
CA ILE A 269 -17.79 1.47 -35.59
C ILE A 269 -18.87 2.52 -35.90
N ASN A 270 -19.42 2.50 -37.12
CA ASN A 270 -20.38 3.50 -37.60
C ASN A 270 -19.88 4.96 -37.42
N GLY A 271 -18.59 5.18 -37.64
CA GLY A 271 -17.95 6.49 -37.46
C GLY A 271 -17.64 6.87 -36.01
N GLN A 272 -18.04 6.06 -35.02
CA GLN A 272 -17.72 6.27 -33.62
C GLN A 272 -16.46 5.49 -33.23
N ARG A 273 -15.44 6.22 -32.79
CA ARG A 273 -14.16 5.66 -32.33
C ARG A 273 -14.12 5.42 -30.82
N HIS A 274 -14.67 6.33 -30.02
CA HIS A 274 -14.51 6.31 -28.57
C HIS A 274 -15.83 6.01 -27.86
N PHE A 275 -15.75 5.17 -26.83
CA PHE A 275 -16.86 4.79 -25.98
C PHE A 275 -16.47 4.99 -24.52
N PRO A 276 -17.33 5.63 -23.71
CA PRO A 276 -17.15 5.67 -22.27
C PRO A 276 -17.08 4.24 -21.73
N ALA A 277 -16.09 4.01 -20.89
CA ALA A 277 -15.92 2.74 -20.22
C ALA A 277 -15.58 3.02 -18.76
N TRP A 278 -15.83 2.01 -17.95
CA TRP A 278 -15.47 2.08 -16.56
C TRP A 278 -14.52 0.99 -16.20
N ILE A 279 -13.65 1.33 -15.27
CA ILE A 279 -12.55 0.48 -14.87
C ILE A 279 -13.02 -0.19 -13.60
N GLN A 280 -13.08 -1.52 -13.64
CA GLN A 280 -13.25 -2.35 -12.47
C GLN A 280 -11.89 -2.97 -12.20
N GLY A 281 -11.19 -2.49 -11.18
CA GLY A 281 -9.84 -2.96 -10.95
C GLY A 281 -8.99 -1.95 -10.23
N TYR A 282 -8.16 -2.49 -9.36
CA TYR A 282 -7.18 -1.81 -8.53
C TYR A 282 -5.78 -2.11 -9.10
N PRO A 283 -4.69 -1.55 -8.56
CA PRO A 283 -3.37 -1.61 -9.15
C PRO A 283 -2.86 -3.03 -9.50
N PRO A 284 -1.94 -3.16 -10.48
CA PRO A 284 -1.48 -2.07 -11.33
C PRO A 284 -2.57 -1.66 -12.32
N PHE A 285 -2.85 -0.36 -12.35
CA PHE A 285 -3.66 0.23 -13.41
C PHE A 285 -2.99 -0.04 -14.74
N LEU A 286 -3.79 -0.09 -15.82
CA LEU A 286 -3.19 -0.05 -17.15
C LEU A 286 -2.24 1.16 -17.23
N PRO A 287 -1.09 1.03 -17.90
CA PRO A 287 -0.30 2.19 -18.28
C PRO A 287 -1.16 3.24 -18.99
N LEU A 288 -0.75 4.51 -18.99
CA LEU A 288 -1.56 5.59 -19.56
C LEU A 288 -1.81 5.39 -21.07
N GLU A 289 -0.87 4.75 -21.76
CA GLU A 289 -0.98 4.32 -23.16
C GLU A 289 -2.10 3.30 -23.41
N GLY A 290 -2.54 2.59 -22.37
CA GLY A 290 -3.59 1.59 -22.43
C GLY A 290 -3.13 0.22 -22.97
N LEU A 291 -4.09 -0.70 -23.09
CA LEU A 291 -3.91 -2.03 -23.64
C LEU A 291 -4.62 -2.13 -24.98
N THR A 292 -3.86 -2.37 -26.05
CA THR A 292 -4.40 -2.65 -27.39
C THR A 292 -4.35 -4.14 -27.69
N ALA A 293 -5.49 -4.73 -28.05
CA ALA A 293 -5.54 -6.09 -28.55
C ALA A 293 -6.77 -6.32 -29.45
N ALA A 294 -6.73 -7.40 -30.23
CA ALA A 294 -7.88 -7.91 -30.95
C ALA A 294 -8.99 -8.36 -29.99
N VAL A 295 -10.22 -8.39 -30.48
CA VAL A 295 -11.41 -8.77 -29.69
C VAL A 295 -11.79 -10.23 -29.90
N ALA A 296 -12.17 -10.92 -28.83
CA ALA A 296 -12.86 -12.21 -28.87
C ALA A 296 -14.13 -12.18 -28.02
N LEU A 297 -15.07 -13.08 -28.30
CA LEU A 297 -16.27 -13.27 -27.50
C LEU A 297 -16.08 -14.51 -26.62
N ALA A 298 -16.34 -14.39 -25.31
CA ALA A 298 -16.29 -15.55 -24.42
C ALA A 298 -17.29 -16.62 -24.86
N ASP A 299 -16.92 -17.90 -24.88
CA ASP A 299 -17.83 -18.98 -25.26
C ASP A 299 -17.79 -20.15 -24.25
N GLY A 300 -18.80 -20.20 -23.38
CA GLY A 300 -18.99 -21.26 -22.39
C GLY A 300 -19.62 -22.53 -22.95
N PRO A 301 -19.77 -23.58 -22.13
CA PRO A 301 -20.28 -24.88 -22.57
C PRO A 301 -21.79 -24.87 -22.89
N GLY A 302 -22.25 -25.93 -23.55
CA GLY A 302 -23.66 -26.17 -23.85
C GLY A 302 -24.24 -25.43 -25.06
N PRO A 303 -25.45 -25.78 -25.51
CA PRO A 303 -26.11 -25.11 -26.64
C PRO A 303 -26.63 -23.71 -26.24
N ALA A 304 -26.56 -22.75 -27.17
CA ALA A 304 -27.18 -21.43 -26.97
C ALA A 304 -28.68 -21.49 -27.32
N PRO A 305 -29.62 -21.26 -26.39
CA PRO A 305 -31.03 -21.12 -26.73
C PRO A 305 -31.24 -19.90 -27.65
N ALA A 306 -32.04 -20.06 -28.71
CA ALA A 306 -32.30 -19.01 -29.69
C ALA A 306 -32.89 -17.72 -29.07
N SER A 307 -33.50 -17.81 -27.89
CA SER A 307 -34.08 -16.70 -27.13
C SER A 307 -33.05 -15.85 -26.37
N ASN A 308 -31.81 -16.35 -26.15
CA ASN A 308 -30.76 -15.61 -25.44
C ASN A 308 -29.43 -15.73 -26.19
N PRO A 309 -29.11 -14.80 -27.11
CA PRO A 309 -27.88 -14.83 -27.90
C PRO A 309 -26.61 -14.63 -27.07
N TRP A 310 -26.76 -14.33 -25.76
CA TRP A 310 -25.65 -14.15 -24.84
C TRP A 310 -25.45 -15.31 -23.87
N HIS A 311 -26.28 -16.36 -23.94
CA HIS A 311 -26.27 -17.47 -22.97
C HIS A 311 -24.87 -18.07 -22.78
N ARG A 312 -24.13 -18.24 -23.87
CA ARG A 312 -22.77 -18.80 -23.82
C ARG A 312 -21.69 -17.77 -23.49
N ASN A 313 -22.01 -16.48 -23.52
CA ASN A 313 -21.01 -15.40 -23.36
C ASN A 313 -20.98 -14.83 -21.93
N LEU A 314 -21.46 -15.59 -20.95
CA LEU A 314 -21.52 -15.18 -19.55
C LEU A 314 -20.23 -15.47 -18.78
N ALA A 315 -19.38 -16.37 -19.26
CA ALA A 315 -18.16 -16.81 -18.56
C ALA A 315 -18.41 -17.31 -17.12
N CYS A 316 -19.57 -17.91 -16.85
CA CYS A 316 -19.87 -18.50 -15.54
C CYS A 316 -19.27 -19.91 -15.35
N GLU A 317 -18.78 -20.50 -16.43
CA GLU A 317 -18.09 -21.79 -16.48
C GLU A 317 -16.84 -21.65 -17.36
N PRO A 318 -15.87 -22.59 -17.29
CA PRO A 318 -14.67 -22.57 -18.12
C PRO A 318 -14.96 -22.41 -19.61
N LEU A 319 -14.19 -21.56 -20.29
CA LEU A 319 -14.40 -21.25 -21.70
C LEU A 319 -14.01 -22.42 -22.60
N THR A 320 -14.86 -22.72 -23.56
CA THR A 320 -14.64 -23.78 -24.57
C THR A 320 -13.79 -23.31 -25.75
N ASN A 321 -13.59 -22.00 -25.91
CA ASN A 321 -12.81 -21.38 -26.99
C ASN A 321 -11.49 -20.76 -26.50
N ALA A 322 -10.79 -21.39 -25.56
CA ALA A 322 -9.55 -20.88 -24.96
C ALA A 322 -8.50 -20.40 -26.00
N SER A 323 -8.28 -21.17 -27.06
CA SER A 323 -7.34 -20.81 -28.14
C SER A 323 -7.73 -19.54 -28.92
N GLU A 324 -9.02 -19.21 -28.98
CA GLU A 324 -9.51 -17.99 -29.62
C GLU A 324 -9.38 -16.77 -28.70
N VAL A 325 -9.51 -16.95 -27.39
CA VAL A 325 -9.49 -15.83 -26.43
C VAL A 325 -8.08 -15.48 -25.94
N ALA A 326 -7.12 -16.40 -26.04
CA ALA A 326 -5.74 -16.19 -25.61
C ALA A 326 -5.13 -14.93 -26.24
N GLY A 327 -4.62 -14.01 -25.40
CA GLY A 327 -4.01 -12.75 -25.81
C GLY A 327 -4.98 -11.67 -26.31
N ARG A 328 -6.30 -11.85 -26.18
CA ARG A 328 -7.33 -10.92 -26.69
C ARG A 328 -8.12 -10.22 -25.59
N ILE A 329 -8.78 -9.11 -25.95
CA ILE A 329 -9.81 -8.49 -25.11
C ILE A 329 -11.10 -9.30 -25.25
N VAL A 330 -11.53 -9.93 -24.16
CA VAL A 330 -12.65 -10.88 -24.15
C VAL A 330 -13.94 -10.19 -23.73
N LEU A 331 -14.91 -10.16 -24.63
CA LEU A 331 -16.25 -9.63 -24.36
C LEU A 331 -17.06 -10.65 -23.54
N VAL A 332 -17.59 -10.22 -22.39
CA VAL A 332 -18.39 -11.03 -21.48
C VAL A 332 -19.67 -10.28 -21.12
N LYS A 333 -20.81 -10.95 -21.04
CA LYS A 333 -22.05 -10.30 -20.56
C LYS A 333 -22.20 -10.43 -19.03
N ARG A 334 -22.68 -9.35 -18.41
CA ARG A 334 -23.13 -9.33 -17.01
C ARG A 334 -24.38 -10.18 -16.80
N GLY A 335 -24.37 -10.98 -15.73
CA GLY A 335 -25.50 -11.83 -15.31
C GLY A 335 -25.03 -13.18 -14.78
N ASP A 336 -25.93 -13.87 -14.08
CA ASP A 336 -25.90 -15.26 -13.61
C ASP A 336 -24.81 -15.66 -12.60
N CYS A 337 -23.63 -15.04 -12.65
CA CYS A 337 -22.52 -15.27 -11.72
C CYS A 337 -21.77 -13.96 -11.44
N THR A 338 -20.92 -13.99 -10.41
CA THR A 338 -20.12 -12.84 -9.96
C THR A 338 -19.08 -12.44 -11.00
N PHE A 339 -18.64 -11.18 -10.96
CA PHE A 339 -17.52 -10.73 -11.80
C PHE A 339 -16.22 -11.50 -11.54
N ALA A 340 -15.99 -11.98 -10.31
CA ALA A 340 -14.83 -12.79 -9.96
C ALA A 340 -14.82 -14.13 -10.74
N THR A 341 -15.95 -14.84 -10.78
CA THR A 341 -16.07 -16.08 -11.59
C THR A 341 -15.81 -15.80 -13.07
N LYS A 342 -16.35 -14.70 -13.60
CA LYS A 342 -16.16 -14.31 -15.01
C LYS A 342 -14.70 -14.05 -15.32
N TRP A 343 -14.03 -13.30 -14.45
CA TRP A 343 -12.62 -13.00 -14.58
C TRP A 343 -11.77 -14.27 -14.57
N GLN A 344 -11.99 -15.16 -13.60
CA GLN A 344 -11.20 -16.39 -13.45
C GLN A 344 -11.24 -17.24 -14.73
N ASN A 345 -12.44 -17.45 -15.28
CA ASN A 345 -12.60 -18.25 -16.50
C ASN A 345 -11.97 -17.60 -17.74
N VAL A 346 -11.94 -16.27 -17.83
CA VAL A 346 -11.26 -15.55 -18.92
C VAL A 346 -9.73 -15.59 -18.74
N HIS A 347 -9.27 -15.38 -17.50
CA HIS A 347 -7.86 -15.39 -17.14
C HIS A 347 -7.23 -16.76 -17.40
N ASP A 348 -7.87 -17.85 -16.93
CA ASP A 348 -7.39 -19.23 -17.17
C ASP A 348 -7.39 -19.62 -18.65
N ALA A 349 -8.25 -18.99 -19.45
CA ALA A 349 -8.27 -19.15 -20.90
C ALA A 349 -7.21 -18.29 -21.62
N GLY A 350 -6.41 -17.50 -20.89
CA GLY A 350 -5.31 -16.69 -21.40
C GLY A 350 -5.73 -15.31 -21.95
N GLY A 351 -6.92 -14.80 -21.62
CA GLY A 351 -7.39 -13.50 -22.08
C GLY A 351 -6.48 -12.34 -21.63
N ALA A 352 -6.20 -11.40 -22.53
CA ALA A 352 -5.40 -10.21 -22.22
C ALA A 352 -6.17 -9.19 -21.38
N ALA A 353 -7.50 -9.11 -21.54
CA ALA A 353 -8.40 -8.34 -20.68
C ALA A 353 -9.82 -8.89 -20.77
N ILE A 354 -10.68 -8.53 -19.82
CA ILE A 354 -12.12 -8.80 -19.86
C ILE A 354 -12.90 -7.48 -19.98
N LEU A 355 -13.75 -7.38 -20.98
CA LEU A 355 -14.67 -6.27 -21.19
C LEU A 355 -16.11 -6.74 -20.92
N ILE A 356 -16.60 -6.45 -19.72
CA ILE A 356 -17.94 -6.79 -19.25
C ILE A 356 -18.96 -5.82 -19.84
N ILE A 357 -19.98 -6.40 -20.46
CA ILE A 357 -21.08 -5.69 -21.09
C ILE A 357 -22.24 -5.70 -20.10
N ASP A 358 -22.64 -4.51 -19.65
CA ASP A 358 -23.72 -4.35 -18.70
C ASP A 358 -25.05 -4.85 -19.30
N ASN A 359 -25.95 -5.30 -18.43
CA ASN A 359 -27.28 -5.78 -18.80
C ASN A 359 -28.39 -4.77 -18.50
N GLN A 360 -28.06 -3.63 -17.89
CA GLN A 360 -28.98 -2.53 -17.58
C GLN A 360 -29.16 -1.55 -18.76
N PRO A 361 -30.31 -0.85 -18.84
CA PRO A 361 -30.53 0.17 -19.87
C PRO A 361 -29.60 1.40 -19.70
N PRO A 362 -29.42 2.21 -20.76
CA PRO A 362 -28.63 3.45 -20.69
C PRO A 362 -29.17 4.40 -19.61
N GLY A 363 -28.29 4.97 -18.80
CA GLY A 363 -28.65 5.98 -17.79
C GLY A 363 -28.96 5.43 -16.39
N ALA A 364 -29.00 4.11 -16.21
CA ALA A 364 -28.76 3.55 -14.88
C ALA A 364 -27.30 3.80 -14.52
N ASN A 365 -27.01 4.21 -13.29
CA ASN A 365 -25.66 4.16 -12.74
C ASN A 365 -25.19 2.71 -12.87
N ALA A 366 -24.47 2.38 -13.95
CA ALA A 366 -24.09 1.02 -14.31
C ALA A 366 -23.19 0.35 -13.24
N ILE A 367 -22.85 1.07 -12.16
CA ILE A 367 -21.65 0.84 -11.34
C ILE A 367 -21.89 1.25 -9.89
N GLU A 368 -22.84 0.58 -9.27
CA GLU A 368 -22.89 0.52 -7.80
C GLU A 368 -23.19 -0.89 -7.30
N ARG A 369 -23.22 -1.89 -8.18
CA ARG A 369 -23.72 -3.23 -7.84
C ARG A 369 -22.86 -4.36 -8.39
N ASP A 370 -21.66 -4.50 -7.85
CA ASP A 370 -21.22 -5.81 -7.36
C ASP A 370 -20.11 -5.58 -6.33
N ARG A 371 -20.28 -6.12 -5.13
CA ARG A 371 -19.30 -5.99 -4.05
C ARG A 371 -18.05 -6.75 -4.47
N GLY A 372 -16.88 -6.12 -4.32
CA GLY A 372 -15.56 -6.73 -4.32
C GLY A 372 -15.36 -7.89 -5.30
N ILE A 373 -14.71 -7.61 -6.42
CA ILE A 373 -14.02 -8.66 -7.17
C ILE A 373 -12.87 -9.16 -6.28
N ALA A 374 -13.21 -10.08 -5.39
CA ALA A 374 -12.31 -10.83 -4.54
C ALA A 374 -11.71 -11.97 -5.38
N VAL A 375 -10.99 -11.63 -6.45
CA VAL A 375 -10.15 -12.62 -7.14
C VAL A 375 -8.70 -12.41 -6.80
N ASP A 376 -8.11 -13.55 -6.50
CA ASP A 376 -6.71 -13.79 -6.22
C ASP A 376 -5.91 -13.64 -7.49
N ARG A 377 -4.64 -13.29 -7.30
CA ARG A 377 -3.65 -12.77 -8.24
C ARG A 377 -3.77 -11.27 -8.41
N LEU A 378 -2.66 -10.57 -8.18
CA LEU A 378 -2.26 -9.37 -8.91
C LEU A 378 -2.89 -9.44 -10.32
N LEU A 379 -4.02 -8.76 -10.55
CA LEU A 379 -4.90 -9.04 -11.69
C LEU A 379 -4.13 -8.69 -12.97
N SER A 380 -3.47 -9.68 -13.57
CA SER A 380 -2.75 -9.50 -14.83
C SER A 380 -3.71 -9.26 -16.00
N THR A 381 -4.97 -9.71 -15.85
CA THR A 381 -6.05 -9.48 -16.80
C THR A 381 -6.98 -8.37 -16.27
N PRO A 382 -6.93 -7.13 -16.80
CA PRO A 382 -7.76 -6.02 -16.31
C PRO A 382 -9.24 -6.20 -16.67
N ILE A 383 -10.14 -5.72 -15.80
CA ILE A 383 -11.59 -5.77 -15.98
C ILE A 383 -12.13 -4.38 -16.34
N TRP A 384 -12.85 -4.31 -17.45
CA TRP A 384 -13.45 -3.08 -17.96
C TRP A 384 -14.93 -3.28 -18.20
N LEU A 385 -15.73 -2.24 -18.02
CA LEU A 385 -17.18 -2.28 -18.17
C LEU A 385 -17.64 -1.25 -19.19
N VAL A 386 -18.60 -1.65 -20.02
CA VAL A 386 -19.31 -0.75 -20.92
C VAL A 386 -20.81 -0.95 -20.79
N GLY A 387 -21.57 0.10 -21.09
CA GLY A 387 -23.02 0.02 -21.14
C GLY A 387 -23.51 -0.98 -22.18
N ARG A 388 -24.74 -1.50 -21.99
CA ARG A 388 -25.36 -2.53 -22.83
C ARG A 388 -25.32 -2.24 -24.32
N ASP A 389 -25.64 -1.00 -24.71
CA ASP A 389 -25.74 -0.60 -26.11
C ASP A 389 -24.36 -0.53 -26.77
N THR A 390 -23.36 0.01 -26.06
CA THR A 390 -21.95 -0.02 -26.47
C THR A 390 -21.46 -1.45 -26.65
N GLY A 391 -21.66 -2.30 -25.64
CA GLY A 391 -21.22 -3.69 -25.70
C GLY A 391 -21.86 -4.49 -26.82
N THR A 392 -23.15 -4.25 -27.11
CA THR A 392 -23.84 -4.87 -28.25
C THR A 392 -23.19 -4.47 -29.58
N ARG A 393 -22.85 -3.19 -29.76
CA ARG A 393 -22.13 -2.71 -30.96
C ARG A 393 -20.76 -3.35 -31.11
N LEU A 394 -19.99 -3.42 -30.01
CA LEU A 394 -18.67 -4.05 -29.99
C LEU A 394 -18.75 -5.52 -30.37
N ARG A 395 -19.72 -6.26 -29.79
CA ARG A 395 -19.97 -7.66 -30.15
C ARG A 395 -20.29 -7.79 -31.62
N ASP A 396 -21.24 -7.02 -32.14
CA ASP A 396 -21.73 -7.20 -33.51
C ASP A 396 -20.66 -6.88 -34.56
N ASN A 397 -19.67 -6.06 -34.22
CA ASN A 397 -18.56 -5.67 -35.11
C ASN A 397 -17.21 -6.30 -34.74
N ARG A 398 -17.18 -7.31 -33.85
CA ARG A 398 -15.94 -7.87 -33.27
C ARG A 398 -14.92 -8.44 -34.29
N ASN A 399 -15.37 -8.86 -35.47
CA ASN A 399 -14.50 -9.50 -36.45
C ASN A 399 -13.58 -8.45 -37.11
N GLY A 400 -12.27 -8.57 -36.90
CA GLY A 400 -11.29 -7.60 -37.39
C GLY A 400 -11.25 -6.30 -36.59
N LEU A 401 -11.88 -6.27 -35.41
CA LEU A 401 -11.87 -5.15 -34.50
C LEU A 401 -10.70 -5.26 -33.52
N GLU A 402 -9.93 -4.19 -33.42
CA GLU A 402 -8.98 -3.97 -32.33
C GLU A 402 -9.55 -2.93 -31.38
N LEU A 403 -9.38 -3.19 -30.07
CA LEU A 403 -9.76 -2.25 -29.03
C LEU A 403 -8.52 -1.81 -28.26
N THR A 404 -8.48 -0.52 -27.95
CA THR A 404 -7.61 0.03 -26.92
C THR A 404 -8.43 0.31 -25.66
N LEU A 405 -8.15 -0.41 -24.58
CA LEU A 405 -8.64 -0.10 -23.24
C LEU A 405 -7.69 0.91 -22.60
N GLY A 406 -8.16 2.10 -22.25
CA GLY A 406 -7.28 3.13 -21.69
C GLY A 406 -8.05 4.32 -21.15
N TYR A 407 -7.35 5.43 -20.92
CA TYR A 407 -7.91 6.60 -20.27
C TYR A 407 -8.31 7.68 -21.29
N ASP A 408 -9.32 8.48 -20.95
CA ASP A 408 -9.58 9.73 -21.66
C ASP A 408 -8.68 10.85 -21.11
N LEU A 409 -7.46 10.96 -21.62
CA LEU A 409 -6.44 11.91 -21.12
C LEU A 409 -6.82 13.39 -21.29
N ASN A 410 -7.87 13.70 -22.07
CA ASN A 410 -8.39 15.07 -22.22
C ASN A 410 -9.45 15.41 -21.16
N ALA A 411 -9.93 14.43 -20.40
CA ALA A 411 -10.91 14.63 -19.35
C ALA A 411 -10.20 14.80 -17.98
N PRO A 412 -10.78 15.59 -17.06
CA PRO A 412 -10.26 15.70 -15.71
C PRO A 412 -10.33 14.36 -14.97
N ALA A 413 -9.52 14.22 -13.92
CA ALA A 413 -9.53 13.03 -13.08
C ALA A 413 -10.93 12.76 -12.48
N ARG A 414 -11.32 11.49 -12.39
CA ARG A 414 -12.61 11.10 -11.81
C ARG A 414 -12.70 11.48 -10.34
N GLY A 415 -13.87 11.96 -9.93
CA GLY A 415 -14.08 12.44 -8.56
C GLY A 415 -13.44 13.79 -8.29
N THR A 416 -13.21 14.61 -9.33
CA THR A 416 -12.81 16.01 -9.17
C THR A 416 -13.79 16.96 -9.84
N ASN A 417 -13.80 18.22 -9.41
CA ASN A 417 -14.46 19.34 -10.08
C ASN A 417 -13.59 20.60 -9.90
N GLN A 418 -13.32 21.31 -11.00
CA GLN A 418 -12.39 22.45 -11.03
C GLN A 418 -10.99 22.12 -10.48
N GLY A 419 -10.55 20.86 -10.60
CA GLY A 419 -9.27 20.38 -10.07
C GLY A 419 -9.28 20.01 -8.58
N PHE A 420 -10.40 20.19 -7.88
CA PHE A 420 -10.55 19.82 -6.47
C PHE A 420 -11.26 18.48 -6.29
N ILE A 421 -10.87 17.72 -5.27
CA ILE A 421 -11.49 16.44 -4.90
C ILE A 421 -12.97 16.64 -4.54
N ASN A 422 -13.85 15.81 -5.08
CA ASN A 422 -15.28 15.80 -4.73
C ASN A 422 -15.51 15.08 -3.40
N MET A 423 -16.30 15.71 -2.52
CA MET A 423 -16.82 15.08 -1.32
C MET A 423 -18.16 14.40 -1.61
N GLN A 424 -18.52 13.39 -0.83
CA GLN A 424 -19.80 12.72 -0.96
C GLN A 424 -20.94 13.68 -0.67
N ALA A 425 -21.81 13.91 -1.64
CA ALA A 425 -22.96 14.80 -1.52
C ALA A 425 -24.14 14.28 -2.36
N SER A 426 -24.63 13.09 -2.03
CA SER A 426 -25.71 12.40 -2.76
C SER A 426 -27.10 12.79 -2.26
N THR A 427 -28.09 12.79 -3.15
CA THR A 427 -29.51 12.88 -2.79
C THR A 427 -30.14 11.52 -2.48
N GLU A 428 -29.49 10.43 -2.88
CA GLU A 428 -30.01 9.07 -2.75
C GLU A 428 -29.59 8.42 -1.42
N ASN A 429 -28.32 8.59 -1.04
CA ASN A 429 -27.80 8.16 0.25
C ASN A 429 -27.13 9.33 0.96
N THR A 430 -27.87 9.94 1.89
CA THR A 430 -27.41 11.12 2.64
C THR A 430 -26.60 10.76 3.88
N ASN A 431 -26.58 9.48 4.27
CA ASN A 431 -26.00 9.01 5.52
C ASN A 431 -24.48 9.21 5.57
N SER A 432 -23.82 9.11 4.43
CA SER A 432 -22.37 9.24 4.29
C SER A 432 -21.93 10.63 3.81
N ASN A 433 -22.87 11.54 3.52
CA ASN A 433 -22.53 12.83 2.94
C ASN A 433 -21.60 13.64 3.84
N VAL A 434 -20.71 14.39 3.20
CA VAL A 434 -19.76 15.36 3.78
C VAL A 434 -18.57 14.73 4.50
N SER A 435 -18.76 13.58 5.12
CA SER A 435 -17.71 12.84 5.85
C SER A 435 -17.10 11.68 5.05
N HIS A 436 -17.24 11.68 3.72
CA HIS A 436 -16.66 10.69 2.79
C HIS A 436 -16.22 11.38 1.50
N PHE A 437 -15.30 10.78 0.77
CA PHE A 437 -15.06 11.15 -0.62
C PHE A 437 -16.17 10.62 -1.53
N ALA A 438 -16.39 11.30 -2.65
CA ALA A 438 -17.45 10.93 -3.59
C ALA A 438 -17.23 9.52 -4.19
N SER A 439 -18.28 8.70 -4.27
CA SER A 439 -18.23 7.35 -4.89
C SER A 439 -17.83 7.37 -6.37
N SER A 440 -17.89 8.54 -7.02
CA SER A 440 -17.44 8.75 -8.39
C SER A 440 -15.92 8.74 -8.58
N MET A 441 -15.14 8.80 -7.51
CA MET A 441 -13.68 8.83 -7.50
C MET A 441 -13.07 7.56 -8.10
N PHE A 442 -11.95 7.71 -8.81
CA PHE A 442 -11.18 6.58 -9.31
C PHE A 442 -9.68 6.89 -9.34
N PRO A 443 -8.82 6.06 -8.74
CA PRO A 443 -9.15 4.85 -7.94
C PRO A 443 -10.02 5.17 -6.72
N GLN A 444 -10.73 4.17 -6.18
CA GLN A 444 -11.51 4.39 -4.97
C GLN A 444 -10.57 4.60 -3.78
N SER A 445 -10.98 5.50 -2.89
CA SER A 445 -10.30 5.79 -1.63
C SER A 445 -10.82 4.89 -0.51
N VAL A 446 -9.95 4.60 0.47
CA VAL A 446 -10.36 3.92 1.71
C VAL A 446 -11.45 4.69 2.47
N MET A 447 -11.58 6.02 2.26
CA MET A 447 -12.63 6.86 2.86
C MET A 447 -13.81 7.14 1.91
N ASN A 448 -14.04 6.27 0.91
CA ASN A 448 -15.31 6.23 0.20
C ASN A 448 -16.43 5.62 1.06
N PRO A 449 -17.71 5.90 0.76
CA PRO A 449 -18.85 5.46 1.59
C PRO A 449 -19.11 3.94 1.55
N THR A 450 -18.41 3.21 0.69
CA THR A 450 -18.46 1.76 0.60
C THR A 450 -17.05 1.22 0.51
N LEU A 451 -16.78 0.12 1.20
CA LEU A 451 -15.51 -0.59 1.10
C LEU A 451 -15.32 -1.15 -0.32
N SER A 452 -14.06 -1.21 -0.74
CA SER A 452 -13.63 -1.84 -1.99
C SER A 452 -13.77 -3.36 -1.96
N GLY A 453 -13.57 -3.99 -0.78
CA GLY A 453 -13.79 -5.42 -0.58
C GLY A 453 -12.69 -6.30 -1.19
N ILE A 454 -11.47 -5.79 -1.34
CA ILE A 454 -10.32 -6.46 -1.97
C ILE A 454 -9.22 -6.84 -0.96
N ALA A 455 -8.13 -7.46 -1.46
CA ALA A 455 -6.86 -7.57 -0.75
C ALA A 455 -6.39 -6.15 -0.41
N TYR A 456 -6.71 -5.69 0.80
CA TYR A 456 -6.33 -4.37 1.25
C TYR A 456 -4.88 -4.44 1.75
N SER A 457 -3.97 -3.86 0.97
CA SER A 457 -2.55 -3.90 1.26
C SER A 457 -2.11 -2.87 2.30
N GLY A 458 -2.96 -1.95 2.75
CA GLY A 458 -2.59 -0.86 3.67
C GLY A 458 -2.40 0.51 3.01
N GLU A 459 -2.81 0.69 1.75
CA GLU A 459 -2.80 1.98 1.08
C GLU A 459 -3.95 2.88 1.59
N VAL A 460 -3.62 4.11 2.00
CA VAL A 460 -4.60 5.11 2.46
C VAL A 460 -4.71 6.29 1.49
N ASP A 461 -4.29 6.06 0.24
CA ASP A 461 -4.34 7.03 -0.85
C ASP A 461 -3.79 8.42 -0.46
N PHE A 462 -4.61 9.47 -0.45
CA PHE A 462 -4.28 10.84 -0.04
C PHE A 462 -4.96 11.25 1.26
N VAL A 463 -5.55 10.30 2.01
CA VAL A 463 -6.21 10.59 3.30
C VAL A 463 -5.20 11.07 4.35
N ALA A 464 -3.96 10.59 4.32
CA ALA A 464 -2.91 11.08 5.21
C ALA A 464 -2.58 12.56 4.94
N ASP A 465 -2.50 12.96 3.66
CA ASP A 465 -2.32 14.35 3.25
C ASP A 465 -3.51 15.23 3.69
N LEU A 466 -4.74 14.70 3.63
CA LEU A 466 -5.92 15.38 4.18
C LEU A 466 -5.81 15.58 5.70
N PHE A 467 -5.27 14.60 6.43
CA PHE A 467 -5.03 14.75 7.85
C PHE A 467 -4.00 15.84 8.16
N GLU A 468 -2.99 16.01 7.31
CA GLU A 468 -2.07 17.15 7.41
C GLU A 468 -2.78 18.48 7.16
N ASP A 469 -3.70 18.57 6.19
CA ASP A 469 -4.48 19.78 5.92
C ASP A 469 -5.26 20.25 7.17
N ILE A 470 -5.89 19.32 7.91
CA ILE A 470 -6.61 19.65 9.15
C ILE A 470 -5.69 19.83 10.38
N GLY A 471 -4.40 19.53 10.26
CA GLY A 471 -3.38 19.87 11.25
C GLY A 471 -2.70 18.71 11.96
N TRP A 472 -2.87 17.45 11.53
CA TRP A 472 -2.04 16.35 12.05
C TRP A 472 -0.57 16.55 11.70
N ARG A 473 0.32 16.07 12.58
CA ARG A 473 1.74 15.96 12.25
C ARG A 473 1.97 14.74 11.36
N ASN A 474 2.71 14.93 10.28
CA ASN A 474 3.10 13.84 9.39
C ASN A 474 4.28 13.01 9.94
N ASN A 475 4.70 12.00 9.19
CA ASN A 475 5.75 11.07 9.57
C ASN A 475 7.18 11.51 9.22
N THR A 476 7.42 12.77 8.84
CA THR A 476 8.77 13.23 8.43
C THR A 476 9.82 12.93 9.50
N ALA A 477 9.50 13.16 10.77
CA ALA A 477 10.38 12.87 11.91
C ALA A 477 10.55 11.35 12.21
N LYS A 478 9.88 10.49 11.44
CA LYS A 478 9.90 9.03 11.56
C LYS A 478 10.46 8.35 10.31
N LEU A 479 10.91 9.04 9.26
CA LEU A 479 11.32 8.39 8.00
C LEU A 479 12.45 7.35 8.20
N ASP A 480 13.33 7.56 9.16
CA ASP A 480 14.35 6.57 9.57
C ASP A 480 13.75 5.21 9.99
N GLN A 481 12.46 5.13 10.32
CA GLN A 481 11.78 3.86 10.59
C GLN A 481 11.84 2.91 9.39
N TYR A 482 11.91 3.43 8.15
CA TYR A 482 11.99 2.62 6.93
C TYR A 482 13.41 2.12 6.63
N SER A 483 14.44 2.67 7.31
CA SER A 483 15.81 2.17 7.15
C SER A 483 15.93 0.72 7.61
N GLY A 484 16.61 -0.10 6.80
CA GLY A 484 16.78 -1.53 7.03
C GLY A 484 16.81 -2.34 5.73
N ASN A 485 16.81 -3.66 5.88
CA ASN A 485 16.81 -4.60 4.77
C ASN A 485 15.41 -5.12 4.45
N TRP A 486 15.10 -5.10 3.17
CA TRP A 486 13.82 -5.45 2.59
C TRP A 486 14.01 -6.61 1.63
N PHE A 487 13.15 -7.62 1.74
CA PHE A 487 13.20 -8.80 0.89
C PHE A 487 11.80 -9.39 0.71
N ASN A 488 11.62 -10.16 -0.36
CA ASN A 488 10.42 -10.97 -0.52
C ASN A 488 10.72 -12.40 -0.02
N PRO A 489 10.00 -12.93 0.98
CA PRO A 489 10.25 -14.28 1.50
C PRO A 489 10.18 -15.38 0.44
N GLY A 490 9.28 -15.25 -0.54
CA GLY A 490 9.18 -16.17 -1.68
C GLY A 490 10.31 -16.03 -2.70
N ARG A 491 11.14 -15.00 -2.58
CA ARG A 491 12.30 -14.70 -3.43
C ARG A 491 13.57 -14.54 -2.59
N SER A 492 13.69 -15.36 -1.54
CA SER A 492 14.81 -15.30 -0.61
C SER A 492 16.16 -15.49 -1.33
N GLY A 493 17.05 -14.51 -1.21
CA GLY A 493 18.37 -14.51 -1.87
C GLY A 493 18.68 -13.20 -2.58
N GLU A 494 17.64 -12.45 -2.95
CA GLU A 494 17.71 -11.08 -3.46
C GLU A 494 16.92 -10.12 -2.55
N GLY A 495 17.16 -8.82 -2.69
CA GLY A 495 16.49 -7.81 -1.88
C GLY A 495 17.11 -6.42 -2.04
N CYS A 496 16.67 -5.50 -1.18
CA CYS A 496 17.17 -4.13 -1.16
C CYS A 496 17.45 -3.66 0.27
N GLN A 497 18.42 -2.75 0.41
CA GLN A 497 18.73 -2.08 1.67
C GLN A 497 18.48 -0.58 1.51
N LEU A 498 17.65 -0.02 2.39
CA LEU A 498 17.33 1.40 2.45
C LEU A 498 18.02 2.02 3.66
N THR A 499 18.70 3.14 3.47
CA THR A 499 19.22 3.99 4.56
C THR A 499 18.80 5.42 4.33
N MET A 500 18.60 6.18 5.41
CA MET A 500 18.45 7.63 5.33
C MET A 500 19.80 8.29 5.65
N GLU A 501 20.33 9.01 4.67
CA GLU A 501 21.52 9.85 4.79
C GLU A 501 21.11 11.29 5.15
N ASP A 502 21.99 12.00 5.85
CA ASP A 502 21.73 13.35 6.40
C ASP A 502 20.42 13.49 7.20
N GLY A 503 20.18 12.55 8.11
CA GLY A 503 18.91 12.51 8.84
C GLY A 503 17.86 11.78 8.01
N PRO A 504 16.58 12.18 8.08
CA PRO A 504 15.50 11.58 7.32
C PRO A 504 15.38 12.10 5.88
N GLU A 505 16.33 12.89 5.38
CA GLU A 505 16.14 13.71 4.16
C GLU A 505 16.58 13.03 2.86
N ILE A 506 17.67 12.24 2.88
CA ILE A 506 18.23 11.64 1.67
C ILE A 506 18.12 10.11 1.73
N PRO A 507 17.04 9.51 1.21
CA PRO A 507 16.95 8.06 1.09
C PRO A 507 17.97 7.55 0.05
N VAL A 508 18.75 6.55 0.43
CA VAL A 508 19.65 5.81 -0.48
C VAL A 508 19.24 4.35 -0.48
N LEU A 509 18.92 3.85 -1.67
CA LEU A 509 18.55 2.46 -1.90
C LEU A 509 19.70 1.75 -2.60
N THR A 510 20.09 0.61 -2.07
CA THR A 510 20.85 -0.39 -2.83
C THR A 510 20.01 -1.65 -3.01
N CYS A 511 20.15 -2.33 -4.13
CA CYS A 511 19.51 -3.62 -4.35
C CYS A 511 20.54 -4.63 -4.82
N TYR A 512 20.49 -5.83 -4.25
CA TYR A 512 21.37 -6.95 -4.55
C TYR A 512 20.57 -8.03 -5.29
N LEU A 513 20.93 -8.23 -6.56
CA LEU A 513 20.10 -8.90 -7.58
C LEU A 513 20.98 -9.86 -8.40
N TYR A 514 20.34 -10.58 -9.32
CA TYR A 514 21.01 -11.56 -10.18
C TYR A 514 20.56 -11.46 -11.64
N ARG A 515 21.48 -11.74 -12.55
CA ARG A 515 21.22 -11.86 -13.99
C ARG A 515 22.14 -12.93 -14.55
N ASP A 516 21.59 -13.87 -15.33
CA ASP A 516 22.36 -14.93 -16.00
C ASP A 516 23.24 -15.77 -15.05
N GLY A 517 22.81 -15.94 -13.80
CA GLY A 517 23.56 -16.66 -12.77
C GLY A 517 24.65 -15.86 -12.04
N GLU A 518 24.89 -14.61 -12.45
CA GLU A 518 25.87 -13.72 -11.84
C GLU A 518 25.21 -12.66 -10.95
N GLN A 519 25.96 -12.19 -9.96
CA GLN A 519 25.55 -11.10 -9.08
C GLN A 519 25.59 -9.75 -9.82
N PHE A 520 24.67 -8.86 -9.47
CA PHE A 520 24.83 -7.44 -9.76
C PHE A 520 24.16 -6.63 -8.65
N TRP A 521 24.52 -5.35 -8.52
CA TRP A 521 23.84 -4.45 -7.59
C TRP A 521 23.53 -3.11 -8.23
N LEU A 522 22.51 -2.48 -7.67
CA LEU A 522 22.08 -1.14 -8.02
C LEU A 522 22.26 -0.22 -6.82
N ILE A 523 22.53 1.05 -7.09
CA ILE A 523 22.51 2.11 -6.08
C ILE A 523 21.86 3.36 -6.66
N GLY A 524 21.06 4.06 -5.85
CA GLY A 524 20.50 5.35 -6.20
C GLY A 524 20.03 6.10 -4.96
N ASN A 525 20.14 7.43 -5.00
CA ASN A 525 19.43 8.29 -4.05
C ASN A 525 18.02 8.57 -4.57
N GLY A 526 17.10 8.87 -3.66
CA GLY A 526 15.71 9.10 -4.00
C GLY A 526 15.11 10.29 -3.28
N VAL A 527 13.79 10.41 -3.42
CA VAL A 527 12.97 11.38 -2.70
C VAL A 527 11.81 10.68 -2.02
N HIS A 528 11.42 11.16 -0.84
CA HIS A 528 10.19 10.73 -0.18
C HIS A 528 9.05 11.66 -0.58
N LEU A 529 8.01 11.10 -1.19
CA LEU A 529 6.82 11.84 -1.59
C LEU A 529 5.66 11.53 -0.65
N GLY A 530 5.88 11.38 0.66
CA GLY A 530 4.81 11.18 1.66
C GLY A 530 4.32 9.72 1.78
N ASP A 531 3.99 9.10 0.65
CA ASP A 531 3.41 7.74 0.58
C ASP A 531 4.28 6.72 -0.14
N ARG A 532 5.42 7.17 -0.71
CA ARG A 532 6.36 6.35 -1.47
C ARG A 532 7.74 7.01 -1.52
N PHE A 533 8.73 6.20 -1.87
CA PHE A 533 10.08 6.63 -2.21
C PHE A 533 10.31 6.38 -3.70
N GLU A 534 10.78 7.40 -4.41
CA GLU A 534 11.12 7.30 -5.83
C GLU A 534 12.62 7.46 -6.03
N PHE A 535 13.24 6.48 -6.69
CA PHE A 535 14.66 6.44 -7.04
C PHE A 535 14.76 6.45 -8.57
N HIS A 536 14.71 7.64 -9.18
CA HIS A 536 14.62 7.79 -10.65
C HIS A 536 15.94 7.49 -11.40
N GLU A 537 17.07 7.59 -10.70
CA GLU A 537 18.40 7.42 -11.26
C GLU A 537 19.13 6.28 -10.53
N MET A 538 18.62 5.06 -10.71
CA MET A 538 19.36 3.88 -10.26
C MET A 538 20.53 3.64 -11.22
N ILE A 539 21.70 3.41 -10.64
CA ILE A 539 22.95 3.20 -11.36
C ILE A 539 23.39 1.74 -11.20
N ILE A 540 23.88 1.17 -12.30
CA ILE A 540 24.65 -0.08 -12.32
C ILE A 540 26.09 0.25 -12.70
N THR A 541 27.05 -0.55 -12.21
CA THR A 541 28.47 -0.29 -12.42
C THR A 541 29.22 -1.50 -12.96
N SER A 542 30.37 -1.30 -13.59
CA SER A 542 31.22 -2.38 -14.11
C SER A 542 32.68 -1.94 -14.30
N GLY A 543 33.55 -2.85 -14.74
CA GLY A 543 34.88 -2.55 -15.31
C GLY A 543 36.05 -2.66 -14.34
N ALA A 544 35.85 -2.38 -13.05
CA ALA A 544 36.91 -2.47 -12.04
C ALA A 544 37.24 -3.92 -11.61
N ASN A 545 38.32 -4.09 -10.85
CA ASN A 545 38.79 -5.38 -10.35
C ASN A 545 39.01 -5.34 -8.83
N TYR A 546 39.23 -6.48 -8.19
CA TYR A 546 39.34 -6.59 -6.74
C TYR A 546 40.68 -6.10 -6.17
N GLY A 547 40.68 -5.66 -4.91
CA GLY A 547 41.87 -5.54 -4.06
C GLY A 547 42.95 -4.62 -4.65
N PRO A 548 44.23 -5.03 -4.69
CA PRO A 548 45.32 -4.21 -5.24
C PRO A 548 45.20 -3.92 -6.75
N ALA A 549 44.36 -4.66 -7.48
CA ALA A 549 44.12 -4.46 -8.90
C ALA A 549 43.03 -3.39 -9.16
N PHE A 550 42.22 -3.04 -8.16
CA PHE A 550 41.20 -2.00 -8.29
C PHE A 550 41.79 -0.67 -8.74
N ARG A 551 41.16 -0.04 -9.73
CA ARG A 551 41.43 1.35 -10.11
C ARG A 551 40.09 2.07 -10.19
N PRO A 552 39.93 3.24 -9.54
CA PRO A 552 38.68 3.98 -9.59
C PRO A 552 38.35 4.45 -11.01
N ASP A 553 39.36 4.74 -11.84
CA ASP A 553 39.18 5.17 -13.22
C ASP A 553 38.63 4.07 -14.15
N ASP A 554 38.70 2.81 -13.72
CA ASP A 554 38.14 1.66 -14.47
C ASP A 554 36.63 1.47 -14.19
N VAL A 555 36.06 2.18 -13.19
CA VAL A 555 34.65 2.07 -12.84
C VAL A 555 33.80 2.79 -13.87
N VAL A 556 33.01 2.03 -14.61
CA VAL A 556 32.01 2.55 -15.54
C VAL A 556 30.68 2.64 -14.80
N LEU A 557 30.02 3.80 -14.87
CA LEU A 557 28.69 4.04 -14.32
C LEU A 557 27.69 4.11 -15.47
N GLU A 558 26.62 3.33 -15.37
CA GLU A 558 25.55 3.33 -16.36
C GLU A 558 24.20 3.53 -15.65
N GLN A 559 23.32 4.32 -16.29
CA GLN A 559 21.96 4.44 -15.83
C GLN A 559 21.22 3.13 -16.07
N TRP A 560 20.67 2.57 -15.00
CA TRP A 560 19.91 1.33 -15.05
C TRP A 560 18.41 1.58 -15.24
N GLY A 561 17.85 2.58 -14.57
CA GLY A 561 16.42 2.90 -14.62
C GLY A 561 15.91 3.44 -13.30
N GLU A 562 14.67 3.10 -12.96
CA GLU A 562 13.97 3.58 -11.77
C GLU A 562 13.54 2.43 -10.85
N ILE A 563 13.57 2.68 -9.54
CA ILE A 563 12.85 1.88 -8.56
C ILE A 563 11.88 2.76 -7.77
N ILE A 564 10.66 2.30 -7.58
CA ILE A 564 9.68 2.95 -6.69
C ILE A 564 9.31 2.01 -5.55
N MET A 565 9.55 2.44 -4.31
CA MET A 565 9.11 1.74 -3.11
C MET A 565 7.83 2.38 -2.57
N ARG A 566 6.78 1.58 -2.38
CA ARG A 566 5.47 1.99 -1.87
C ARG A 566 5.19 1.28 -0.55
N PRO A 567 5.51 1.89 0.60
CA PRO A 567 5.24 1.32 1.90
C PRO A 567 3.74 1.29 2.19
N SER A 568 3.24 0.13 2.58
CA SER A 568 1.90 -0.02 3.17
C SER A 568 1.92 0.32 4.66
N ASP A 569 2.98 -0.08 5.34
CA ASP A 569 3.33 0.34 6.69
C ASP A 569 4.88 0.42 6.82
N CYS A 570 5.42 0.45 8.04
CA CYS A 570 6.87 0.51 8.26
C CYS A 570 7.62 -0.83 8.05
N ASN A 571 6.90 -1.92 7.78
CA ASN A 571 7.43 -3.29 7.68
C ASN A 571 7.14 -3.97 6.35
N THR A 572 6.19 -3.45 5.58
CA THR A 572 5.70 -4.02 4.32
C THR A 572 5.68 -2.93 3.25
N ALA A 573 6.19 -3.27 2.06
CA ALA A 573 6.23 -2.36 0.92
C ALA A 573 6.22 -3.12 -0.41
N ARG A 574 5.62 -2.54 -1.43
CA ARG A 574 5.79 -2.97 -2.82
C ARG A 574 6.97 -2.23 -3.44
N PHE A 575 7.85 -2.94 -4.12
CA PHE A 575 8.92 -2.38 -4.94
C PHE A 575 8.59 -2.61 -6.41
N ASP A 576 8.63 -1.55 -7.20
CA ASP A 576 8.45 -1.56 -8.65
C ASP A 576 9.79 -1.31 -9.32
N PHE A 577 10.30 -2.30 -10.04
CA PHE A 577 11.56 -2.27 -10.76
C PHE A 577 11.29 -1.93 -12.22
N ASN A 578 11.77 -0.76 -12.67
CA ASN A 578 11.54 -0.22 -14.01
C ASN A 578 12.88 0.05 -14.71
N PRO A 579 13.52 -0.98 -15.32
CA PRO A 579 14.74 -0.80 -16.08
C PRO A 579 14.50 0.11 -17.30
N ASP A 580 15.52 0.86 -17.70
CA ASP A 580 15.53 1.53 -19.01
C ASP A 580 15.42 0.48 -20.13
N PRO A 581 14.63 0.70 -21.19
CA PRO A 581 14.56 -0.21 -22.33
C PRO A 581 15.91 -0.64 -22.91
N ALA A 582 16.95 0.21 -22.81
CA ALA A 582 18.31 -0.09 -23.22
C ALA A 582 18.96 -1.26 -22.45
N GLN A 583 18.49 -1.54 -21.22
CA GLN A 583 18.96 -2.66 -20.41
C GLN A 583 18.45 -4.01 -20.93
N GLY A 584 17.40 -4.03 -21.76
CA GLY A 584 16.80 -5.27 -22.26
C GLY A 584 16.17 -6.15 -21.17
N LEU A 585 15.90 -5.59 -19.99
CA LEU A 585 15.33 -6.29 -18.84
C LEU A 585 13.84 -5.96 -18.70
N PRO A 586 12.95 -6.96 -18.44
CA PRO A 586 11.55 -6.70 -18.18
C PRO A 586 11.35 -6.03 -16.81
N SER A 587 10.41 -5.08 -16.74
CA SER A 587 9.93 -4.54 -15.46
C SER A 587 9.19 -5.61 -14.67
N PHE A 588 9.27 -5.53 -13.34
CA PHE A 588 8.49 -6.38 -12.45
C PHE A 588 8.26 -5.71 -11.09
N SER A 589 7.35 -6.27 -10.30
CA SER A 589 7.06 -5.80 -8.95
C SER A 589 7.32 -6.90 -7.92
N SER A 590 7.76 -6.53 -6.73
CA SER A 590 7.98 -7.45 -5.62
C SER A 590 7.36 -6.90 -4.33
N ALA A 591 6.48 -7.67 -3.70
CA ALA A 591 6.01 -7.39 -2.35
C ALA A 591 7.10 -7.82 -1.35
N MET A 592 7.70 -6.84 -0.68
CA MET A 592 8.80 -7.05 0.24
C MET A 592 8.38 -6.73 1.68
N VAL A 593 9.01 -7.45 2.61
CA VAL A 593 8.92 -7.22 4.03
C VAL A 593 10.30 -6.91 4.58
N ARG A 594 10.35 -6.26 5.74
CA ARG A 594 11.61 -6.11 6.47
C ARG A 594 12.10 -7.43 7.00
N ILE A 595 13.41 -7.66 6.94
CA ILE A 595 14.05 -8.84 7.55
C ILE A 595 13.82 -8.90 9.06
N VAL A 596 13.86 -7.74 9.73
CA VAL A 596 13.47 -7.57 11.12
C VAL A 596 12.42 -6.48 11.18
N GLY A 597 11.17 -6.89 11.44
CA GLY A 597 10.05 -5.97 11.61
C GLY A 597 10.18 -5.10 12.86
N GLY A 598 9.68 -3.87 12.77
CA GLY A 598 9.62 -2.89 13.84
C GLY A 598 8.20 -2.57 14.29
N ASP A 599 8.11 -1.78 15.37
CA ASP A 599 6.84 -1.22 15.83
C ASP A 599 6.54 0.09 15.09
N CYS A 600 5.63 0.03 14.10
CA CYS A 600 5.20 1.22 13.36
C CYS A 600 4.42 2.22 14.23
N ASN A 601 3.84 1.73 15.33
CA ASN A 601 3.08 2.54 16.27
C ASN A 601 3.97 3.34 17.24
N ARG A 602 5.27 3.41 16.99
CA ARG A 602 6.21 4.14 17.83
C ARG A 602 6.30 5.63 17.45
N ARG A 603 6.15 6.53 18.41
CA ARG A 603 6.29 8.00 18.21
C ARG A 603 7.69 8.38 17.72
N ALA A 604 7.80 9.51 17.02
CA ALA A 604 9.06 10.02 16.48
C ALA A 604 10.18 10.12 17.53
N ASN A 605 9.90 10.76 18.66
CA ASN A 605 10.88 10.95 19.74
C ASN A 605 11.25 9.67 20.52
N GLN A 606 10.67 8.53 20.14
CA GLN A 606 11.02 7.24 20.71
C GLN A 606 11.76 6.37 19.71
N GLN A 607 11.89 6.74 18.44
CA GLN A 607 12.53 5.91 17.41
C GLN A 607 13.94 5.47 17.85
N ILE A 608 14.36 4.28 17.40
CA ILE A 608 15.71 3.81 17.70
C ILE A 608 16.73 4.70 16.96
N ASP A 609 17.86 4.93 17.60
CA ASP A 609 18.96 5.67 17.00
C ASP A 609 19.54 4.90 15.81
N ARG A 610 19.45 5.48 14.61
CA ARG A 610 20.04 4.95 13.37
C ARG A 610 21.14 5.85 12.83
N SER A 611 21.71 6.72 13.66
CA SER A 611 22.77 7.67 13.30
C SER A 611 23.98 7.01 12.63
N ARG A 612 24.29 5.76 12.99
CA ARG A 612 25.39 4.95 12.44
C ARG A 612 25.03 4.11 11.22
N SER A 613 23.74 3.99 10.86
CA SER A 613 23.33 3.39 9.58
C SER A 613 23.72 4.32 8.43
N GLY A 614 24.14 3.76 7.30
CA GLY A 614 24.45 4.52 6.09
C GLY A 614 25.45 3.84 5.17
N ASN A 615 25.91 4.58 4.18
CA ASN A 615 26.85 4.16 3.14
C ASN A 615 28.25 4.72 3.44
N TYR A 616 29.27 3.87 3.40
CA TYR A 616 30.65 4.22 3.70
C TYR A 616 31.58 3.72 2.59
N PHE A 617 32.59 4.52 2.25
CA PHE A 617 33.54 4.21 1.19
C PHE A 617 34.94 4.76 1.49
N ASP A 618 35.95 4.19 0.83
CA ASP A 618 37.30 4.76 0.80
C ASP A 618 37.36 5.78 -0.34
N GLN A 619 37.69 7.03 -0.01
CA GLN A 619 37.73 8.14 -0.98
C GLN A 619 38.71 7.91 -2.15
N SER A 620 39.75 7.09 -1.94
CA SER A 620 40.70 6.72 -2.99
C SER A 620 40.20 5.58 -3.89
N ARG A 621 39.09 4.95 -3.53
CA ARG A 621 38.51 3.76 -4.18
C ARG A 621 37.04 3.97 -4.53
N GLY A 622 36.71 5.17 -5.02
CA GLY A 622 35.37 5.50 -5.48
C GLY A 622 34.83 4.47 -6.48
N GLY A 623 33.62 3.96 -6.22
CA GLY A 623 32.99 2.89 -6.99
C GLY A 623 32.80 1.58 -6.21
N GLU A 624 33.49 1.39 -5.09
CA GLU A 624 33.23 0.31 -4.13
C GLU A 624 32.98 0.85 -2.71
N GLY A 625 32.31 0.08 -1.86
CA GLY A 625 31.95 0.52 -0.52
C GLY A 625 30.98 -0.42 0.18
N ILE A 626 30.56 -0.05 1.38
CA ILE A 626 29.60 -0.81 2.18
C ILE A 626 28.36 0.02 2.45
N GLN A 627 27.24 -0.66 2.64
CA GLN A 627 26.07 -0.10 3.30
C GLN A 627 25.78 -0.89 4.57
N ILE A 628 25.53 -0.18 5.66
CA ILE A 628 25.26 -0.75 6.97
C ILE A 628 23.92 -0.23 7.46
N ALA A 629 23.04 -1.13 7.92
CA ALA A 629 21.76 -0.76 8.51
C ALA A 629 21.57 -1.40 9.90
N ARG A 630 21.18 -0.58 10.88
CA ARG A 630 20.63 -1.06 12.16
C ARG A 630 19.17 -1.45 11.97
N GLU A 631 18.87 -2.70 12.23
CA GLU A 631 17.55 -3.27 12.07
C GLU A 631 16.57 -2.84 13.17
N ALA A 632 15.27 -3.07 12.94
CA ALA A 632 14.21 -2.48 13.75
C ALA A 632 14.19 -2.88 15.24
N ASN A 633 14.75 -4.05 15.56
CA ASN A 633 14.91 -4.50 16.95
C ASN A 633 15.95 -3.67 17.73
N GLY A 634 16.74 -2.84 17.04
CA GLY A 634 17.78 -2.00 17.64
C GLY A 634 19.03 -2.76 18.07
N SER A 635 19.16 -4.05 17.82
CA SER A 635 20.35 -4.83 18.21
C SER A 635 21.04 -5.49 17.02
N SER A 636 20.25 -5.94 16.05
CA SER A 636 20.75 -6.55 14.82
C SER A 636 21.25 -5.49 13.85
N TRP A 637 22.34 -5.82 13.18
CA TRP A 637 22.93 -5.06 12.11
C TRP A 637 23.03 -5.93 10.88
N VAL A 638 22.90 -5.32 9.71
CA VAL A 638 23.17 -5.98 8.43
C VAL A 638 24.12 -5.08 7.65
N LEU A 639 25.12 -5.69 7.04
CA LEU A 639 26.07 -5.05 6.15
C LEU A 639 25.98 -5.72 4.79
N THR A 640 25.97 -4.90 3.74
CA THR A 640 26.26 -5.35 2.38
C THR A 640 27.52 -4.64 1.90
N TRP A 641 28.48 -5.40 1.38
CA TRP A 641 29.69 -4.90 0.76
C TRP A 641 29.61 -5.07 -0.75
N TYR A 642 29.92 -4.01 -1.49
CA TYR A 642 29.90 -3.93 -2.94
C TYR A 642 31.31 -3.71 -3.46
N THR A 643 31.78 -4.59 -4.34
CA THR A 643 33.14 -4.57 -4.95
C THR A 643 33.12 -5.30 -6.29
N TYR A 644 34.28 -5.46 -6.92
CA TYR A 644 34.37 -6.04 -8.27
C TYR A 644 35.33 -7.21 -8.29
N ASP A 645 35.14 -8.11 -9.25
CA ASP A 645 36.09 -9.17 -9.56
C ASP A 645 36.07 -9.41 -11.07
N GLN A 646 37.24 -9.27 -11.71
CA GLN A 646 37.39 -9.47 -13.16
C GLN A 646 36.45 -8.61 -14.04
N GLY A 647 36.13 -7.38 -13.62
CA GLY A 647 35.26 -6.46 -14.36
C GLY A 647 33.79 -6.59 -14.01
N GLU A 648 33.40 -7.64 -13.29
CA GLU A 648 32.03 -7.91 -12.89
C GLU A 648 31.74 -7.46 -11.46
N GLN A 649 30.48 -7.20 -11.19
CA GLN A 649 29.96 -6.82 -9.89
C GLN A 649 29.90 -8.05 -8.94
N VAL A 650 30.57 -7.96 -7.79
CA VAL A 650 30.41 -8.85 -6.62
C VAL A 650 29.81 -8.12 -5.40
N TRP A 651 28.90 -8.78 -4.70
CA TRP A 651 28.42 -8.32 -3.39
C TRP A 651 28.46 -9.41 -2.32
N MET A 652 28.73 -9.01 -1.08
CA MET A 652 28.70 -9.88 0.09
C MET A 652 27.76 -9.30 1.14
N ILE A 653 27.04 -10.16 1.85
CA ILE A 653 26.08 -9.75 2.88
C ILE A 653 26.32 -10.51 4.18
N GLY A 654 26.14 -9.83 5.31
CA GLY A 654 26.28 -10.45 6.62
C GLY A 654 25.42 -9.76 7.67
N SER A 655 25.03 -10.53 8.70
CA SER A 655 24.38 -10.00 9.90
C SER A 655 25.34 -9.97 11.08
N GLY A 656 25.18 -8.97 11.93
CA GLY A 656 26.08 -8.72 13.06
C GLY A 656 25.41 -8.08 14.25
N SER A 657 26.21 -7.83 15.28
CA SER A 657 25.79 -7.16 16.52
C SER A 657 26.83 -6.16 16.98
N LEU A 658 26.36 -5.09 17.62
CA LEU A 658 27.24 -4.06 18.19
C LEU A 658 27.88 -4.57 19.49
N ILE A 659 29.21 -4.56 19.55
CA ILE A 659 30.04 -4.88 20.71
C ILE A 659 30.98 -3.69 20.97
N GLY A 660 30.66 -2.90 22.00
CA GLY A 660 31.37 -1.64 22.27
C GLY A 660 31.21 -0.65 21.11
N ASN A 661 32.32 -0.29 20.46
CA ASN A 661 32.33 0.58 19.28
C ASN A 661 32.52 -0.17 17.96
N SER A 662 32.47 -1.51 17.99
CA SER A 662 32.62 -2.34 16.80
C SER A 662 31.33 -3.11 16.51
N ILE A 663 31.02 -3.33 15.24
CA ILE A 663 30.03 -4.31 14.81
C ILE A 663 30.79 -5.50 14.25
N GLU A 664 30.51 -6.68 14.77
CA GLU A 664 31.08 -7.94 14.27
C GLU A 664 30.03 -8.67 13.42
N PHE A 665 30.36 -8.90 12.15
CA PHE A 665 29.59 -9.68 11.19
C PHE A 665 30.26 -11.05 11.04
N GLY A 666 29.72 -12.06 11.73
CA GLY A 666 30.34 -13.38 11.86
C GLY A 666 30.08 -14.35 10.70
N ASP A 667 28.98 -14.16 9.97
CA ASP A 667 28.52 -15.07 8.93
C ASP A 667 28.35 -14.31 7.61
N VAL A 668 29.44 -13.72 7.11
CA VAL A 668 29.41 -13.01 5.83
C VAL A 668 29.44 -14.03 4.70
N VAL A 669 28.52 -13.89 3.76
CA VAL A 669 28.39 -14.78 2.61
C VAL A 669 28.50 -14.02 1.30
N LEU A 670 29.15 -14.67 0.33
CA LEU A 670 29.04 -14.41 -1.09
C LEU A 670 27.91 -15.28 -1.65
N THR A 671 27.25 -14.86 -2.72
CA THR A 671 26.26 -15.69 -3.41
C THR A 671 26.53 -15.78 -4.91
N ARG A 672 25.90 -16.76 -5.56
CA ARG A 672 25.82 -16.85 -7.02
C ARG A 672 24.60 -17.66 -7.44
N GLY A 673 24.29 -17.64 -8.73
CA GLY A 673 23.09 -18.26 -9.26
C GLY A 673 21.85 -17.36 -9.11
N GLY A 674 20.76 -17.73 -9.78
CA GLY A 674 19.57 -16.88 -9.89
C GLY A 674 19.45 -16.17 -11.23
N GLN A 675 18.30 -15.55 -11.45
CA GLN A 675 17.91 -14.90 -12.71
C GLN A 675 17.17 -13.60 -12.42
N TRP A 676 17.03 -12.75 -13.43
CA TRP A 676 16.32 -11.48 -13.30
C TRP A 676 14.80 -11.66 -13.24
N GLY A 677 14.13 -10.79 -12.48
CA GLY A 677 12.68 -10.59 -12.58
C GLY A 677 11.87 -11.84 -12.26
N LEU A 678 10.84 -12.12 -13.06
CA LEU A 678 9.92 -13.23 -12.81
C LEU A 678 10.56 -14.61 -12.92
N ASP A 679 11.73 -14.71 -13.57
CA ASP A 679 12.47 -15.97 -13.73
C ASP A 679 13.35 -16.33 -12.52
N PHE A 680 13.47 -15.42 -11.54
CA PHE A 680 14.21 -15.68 -10.30
C PHE A 680 13.64 -16.88 -9.56
N ASN A 681 14.52 -17.82 -9.20
CA ASN A 681 14.20 -18.95 -8.34
C ASN A 681 15.18 -18.99 -7.14
N PRO A 682 14.68 -18.90 -5.89
CA PRO A 682 15.53 -18.93 -4.70
C PRO A 682 16.35 -20.22 -4.57
N ASP A 683 15.87 -21.35 -5.12
CA ASP A 683 16.58 -22.64 -5.06
C ASP A 683 17.87 -22.66 -5.91
N GLN A 684 18.03 -21.69 -6.82
CA GLN A 684 19.23 -21.55 -7.64
C GLN A 684 20.33 -20.73 -6.95
N VAL A 685 20.04 -20.09 -5.82
CA VAL A 685 20.99 -19.25 -5.10
C VAL A 685 21.89 -20.12 -4.24
N GLU A 686 23.16 -20.22 -4.61
CA GLU A 686 24.21 -20.84 -3.81
C GLU A 686 24.81 -19.80 -2.87
N ARG A 687 24.99 -20.16 -1.60
CA ARG A 687 25.69 -19.34 -0.60
C ARG A 687 27.07 -19.91 -0.36
N ILE A 688 28.06 -19.04 -0.42
CA ILE A 688 29.48 -19.36 -0.29
C ILE A 688 30.00 -18.58 0.91
N ASP A 689 30.56 -19.28 1.89
CA ASP A 689 31.13 -18.64 3.08
C ASP A 689 32.28 -17.71 2.67
N PHE A 690 32.16 -16.43 3.02
CA PHE A 690 33.19 -15.44 2.76
C PHE A 690 34.15 -15.31 3.94
N GLY A 691 33.63 -15.31 5.17
CA GLY A 691 34.41 -15.11 6.40
C GLY A 691 33.74 -14.09 7.33
N THR A 692 34.55 -13.27 7.99
CA THR A 692 34.06 -12.26 8.94
C THR A 692 34.39 -10.85 8.49
N ILE A 693 33.52 -9.89 8.84
CA ILE A 693 33.79 -8.46 8.68
C ILE A 693 33.62 -7.79 10.03
N THR A 694 34.58 -6.94 10.42
CA THR A 694 34.50 -6.13 11.62
C THR A 694 34.53 -4.65 11.25
N VAL A 695 33.55 -3.89 11.73
CA VAL A 695 33.46 -2.44 11.50
C VAL A 695 33.64 -1.71 12.82
N ARG A 696 34.75 -0.99 13.00
CA ARG A 696 35.01 -0.15 14.17
C ARG A 696 34.68 1.31 13.85
N PHE A 697 33.82 1.93 14.65
CA PHE A 697 33.52 3.35 14.51
C PHE A 697 34.59 4.21 15.19
N GLU A 698 35.18 5.14 14.45
CA GLU A 698 36.03 6.21 15.00
C GLU A 698 35.20 7.46 15.30
N SER A 699 34.22 7.75 14.45
CA SER A 699 33.21 8.79 14.61
C SER A 699 31.86 8.28 14.08
N CYS A 700 30.83 9.15 13.94
CA CYS A 700 29.59 8.78 13.25
C CYS A 700 29.73 8.81 11.70
N ASN A 701 30.83 9.36 11.20
CA ASN A 701 31.15 9.47 9.78
C ASN A 701 32.32 8.55 9.37
N ASP A 702 33.23 8.26 10.29
CA ASP A 702 34.47 7.55 9.99
C ASP A 702 34.49 6.17 10.64
N ILE A 703 34.82 5.17 9.83
CA ILE A 703 34.96 3.79 10.25
C ILE A 703 36.31 3.22 9.81
N ASP A 704 36.76 2.22 10.53
CA ASP A 704 37.85 1.34 10.15
C ASP A 704 37.27 -0.06 9.99
N ILE A 705 37.34 -0.60 8.78
CA ILE A 705 36.75 -1.90 8.43
C ILE A 705 37.84 -2.93 8.17
N GLN A 706 37.68 -4.10 8.77
CA GLN A 706 38.53 -5.27 8.59
C GLN A 706 37.73 -6.39 7.93
N PHE A 707 38.25 -6.91 6.82
CA PHE A 707 37.72 -8.06 6.09
C PHE A 707 38.64 -9.25 6.36
N ASP A 708 38.14 -10.29 7.03
CA ASP A 708 38.86 -11.53 7.29
C ASP A 708 38.25 -12.63 6.41
N SER A 709 38.77 -12.76 5.19
CA SER A 709 38.23 -13.70 4.22
C SER A 709 38.88 -15.07 4.31
N ILE A 710 38.07 -16.10 4.15
CA ILE A 710 38.52 -17.48 3.89
C ILE A 710 38.48 -17.81 2.39
N HIS A 711 38.00 -16.89 1.55
CA HIS A 711 37.83 -17.10 0.12
C HIS A 711 39.09 -16.70 -0.67
N PRO A 712 39.69 -17.58 -1.49
CA PRO A 712 41.01 -17.33 -2.10
C PRO A 712 41.04 -16.18 -3.11
N ARG A 713 39.89 -15.81 -3.70
CA ARG A 713 39.79 -14.68 -4.64
C ARG A 713 39.77 -13.31 -3.93
N PHE A 714 39.44 -13.28 -2.64
CA PHE A 714 39.24 -12.05 -1.89
C PHE A 714 40.16 -12.03 -0.65
N PRO A 715 41.46 -11.77 -0.78
CA PRO A 715 42.36 -11.73 0.38
C PRO A 715 41.89 -10.74 1.46
N SER A 716 42.16 -11.09 2.73
CA SER A 716 41.87 -10.21 3.87
C SER A 716 42.54 -8.84 3.72
N GLU A 717 41.81 -7.80 4.08
CA GLU A 717 42.27 -6.40 4.02
C GLU A 717 41.67 -5.58 5.17
N GLN A 718 42.31 -4.44 5.47
CA GLN A 718 41.79 -3.46 6.42
C GLN A 718 41.96 -2.08 5.80
N ARG A 719 40.94 -1.23 5.94
CA ARG A 719 40.99 0.14 5.42
C ARG A 719 40.05 1.10 6.15
N PRO A 720 40.39 2.39 6.23
CA PRO A 720 39.46 3.41 6.67
C PRO A 720 38.41 3.68 5.60
N MET A 721 37.20 4.02 6.02
CA MET A 721 36.13 4.51 5.15
C MET A 721 35.42 5.68 5.80
N THR A 722 34.92 6.60 4.98
CA THR A 722 34.07 7.71 5.38
C THR A 722 32.67 7.53 4.83
N ARG A 723 31.69 8.07 5.55
CA ARG A 723 30.31 8.17 5.10
C ARG A 723 30.24 8.99 3.80
N ILE A 724 29.37 8.56 2.88
CA ILE A 724 29.16 9.25 1.58
C ILE A 724 28.59 10.66 1.75
N ILE A 725 27.67 10.83 2.71
CA ILE A 725 27.08 12.11 3.07
C ILE A 725 27.35 12.32 4.57
N PRO A 726 28.41 13.06 4.94
CA PRO A 726 28.73 13.32 6.33
C PRO A 726 27.58 14.00 7.07
N ARG A 727 27.45 13.72 8.37
CA ARG A 727 26.44 14.33 9.24
C ARG A 727 27.08 14.91 10.50
N ASP A 728 26.32 15.75 11.19
CA ASP A 728 26.73 16.25 12.51
C ASP A 728 26.70 15.10 13.53
N CYS A 729 27.86 14.88 14.14
CA CYS A 729 28.07 14.09 15.35
C CYS A 729 28.23 15.05 16.55
#